data_AF-A0A2N4UW58-F1
#
_entry.id   AF-A0A2N4UW58-F1
#
_cell.length_a   1.000
_cell.length_b   1.000
_cell.length_c   1.000
_cell.angle_alpha   90.00
_cell.angle_beta   90.00
_cell.angle_gamma   90.00
#
_symmetry.space_group_name_H-M   'P 1'
#
loop_
_entity.id
_entity.type
_entity.pdbx_description
1 polymer ?
#
loop_
_entity_poly.entity_id
_entity_poly.type
_entity_poly.pdbx_seq_one_letter_code
_entity_poly.pdbx_strand_id
1 'polypeptide(L)'
;MKNNYIISRPLWEVFVGEQNKVTTVGRLLTNPFKPVDVLYQETKAKIHKAKHDNDTHYLRCCYCNSSLYGRRNPQQPNMFTYYFCHHTPTEDQLEKVLSCPYYTGVANDLYKDYCSDVENEWRTSNKYNVIEVLERSPLISLESIVNSHFIFSKDNDRNTRRKPDIYFEDLSGNKWAIEFYRSWITTEVVYSRELFFRDQSINLLWLFPVENNFNSESIADYVMFGSNNAYLSIRNNNRPANNVFYFGEKELRSTIQNNELTVSARYPKISIVDNNQAEVEFFTKEVLISTMSLAPEHRLPWAVDTTSNYTQYRNDIVKRLIQLRKAYHYCKTHLTYSDVSPSVLSSLEQVVSNVNGVDLATGMEKTINRYILRLLSYIQRSGSSNHEYRNVTAKLLKSAYVSYRTLKNKPLRKVDKEEVHALDKFCYLTSTRGISSVTYNNISNFQRDLAVRFELYQQQQSHRKKEALSLVKFRKLYNRMRSYDLFPMEHLPKVYEIRRGFDFFLVSPQTGRIIATKNSEIDSIILKTKRHDAAKKLRISDFYEHKKGMVTAKLQVDALLNDLDKILKQNHPLLKEYGLARLYTKEVTDLEIYISKYVVTNDDAAIISSRDLTDFNETKTGCEELIRDWWNAFSVIRSDAEKILLTDFNDLNNNLDTLIVKIRSGDCDRSDLTNLHDKYSIIEGYLKNDEYLSSLFKQNRFKWDTAYTEAYRLLNPIWASSESIETNRGVSINTFKRTHRVTRSHNATVLKMIRVEQNKIRALCNAIDDSKTTASKLKGIRLNLNGIFGQFKISVKSLNKEHLNTTSKRVIDKVVNETTTKCLNARQSCNDRIENHNQPV
;
A
#
# COMPACT_ATOMS: atom_id res chain seq x y z
N MET A 1 37.80 1.16 -17.42
CA MET A 1 36.36 1.15 -17.78
C MET A 1 35.77 -0.19 -17.38
N LYS A 2 34.89 -0.25 -16.36
CA LYS A 2 34.12 -1.45 -16.08
C LYS A 2 33.02 -1.52 -17.14
N ASN A 3 33.18 -2.37 -18.15
CA ASN A 3 32.10 -2.63 -19.09
C ASN A 3 30.99 -3.38 -18.33
N ASN A 4 29.90 -2.69 -18.04
CA ASN A 4 28.74 -3.27 -17.35
C ASN A 4 27.95 -4.14 -18.34
N TYR A 5 28.36 -5.40 -18.47
CA TYR A 5 27.61 -6.42 -19.20
C TYR A 5 26.57 -7.04 -18.27
N ILE A 6 25.34 -7.21 -18.76
CA ILE A 6 24.28 -7.95 -18.05
C ILE A 6 24.03 -9.25 -18.82
N ILE A 7 24.12 -10.39 -18.14
CA ILE A 7 23.65 -11.68 -18.67
C ILE A 7 22.21 -11.84 -18.21
N SER A 8 21.26 -11.97 -19.15
CA SER A 8 19.87 -12.24 -18.77
C SER A 8 19.71 -13.69 -18.34
N ARG A 9 18.97 -13.89 -17.25
CA ARG A 9 18.64 -15.22 -16.69
C ARG A 9 19.90 -16.09 -16.55
N PRO A 10 20.92 -15.64 -15.79
CA PRO A 10 22.20 -16.34 -15.67
C PRO A 10 22.07 -17.77 -15.11
N LEU A 11 20.97 -18.08 -14.41
CA LEU A 11 20.68 -19.39 -13.84
C LEU A 11 19.85 -20.30 -14.75
N TRP A 12 19.48 -19.87 -15.96
CA TRP A 12 18.70 -20.68 -16.88
C TRP A 12 19.52 -21.87 -17.37
N GLU A 13 19.09 -23.09 -17.02
CA GLU A 13 19.70 -24.35 -17.46
C GLU A 13 19.42 -24.62 -18.94
N VAL A 14 20.47 -24.89 -19.71
CA VAL A 14 20.47 -25.10 -21.16
C VAL A 14 21.30 -26.32 -21.55
N PHE A 15 20.85 -27.06 -22.55
CA PHE A 15 21.63 -28.11 -23.21
C PHE A 15 22.56 -27.47 -24.24
N VAL A 16 23.83 -27.86 -24.24
CA VAL A 16 24.87 -27.34 -25.13
C VAL A 16 25.51 -28.49 -25.93
N GLY A 17 25.58 -28.31 -27.24
CA GLY A 17 26.20 -29.23 -28.19
C GLY A 17 25.44 -30.55 -28.38
N GLU A 18 26.00 -31.44 -29.20
CA GLU A 18 25.46 -32.76 -29.53
C GLU A 18 25.43 -33.71 -28.32
N GLN A 19 26.38 -33.55 -27.40
CA GLN A 19 26.48 -34.35 -26.17
C GLN A 19 25.41 -34.00 -25.13
N ASN A 20 24.56 -33.01 -25.38
CA ASN A 20 23.52 -32.55 -24.45
C ASN A 20 24.05 -32.22 -23.05
N LYS A 21 25.24 -31.62 -23.00
CA LYS A 21 25.81 -31.16 -21.74
C LYS A 21 24.92 -30.06 -21.17
N VAL A 22 24.49 -30.21 -19.93
CA VAL A 22 23.69 -29.19 -19.24
C VAL A 22 24.62 -28.18 -18.57
N THR A 23 24.37 -26.89 -18.76
CA THR A 23 25.01 -25.79 -18.01
C THR A 23 24.02 -24.64 -17.82
N THR A 24 24.43 -23.56 -17.16
CA THR A 24 23.63 -22.33 -17.09
C THR A 24 24.07 -21.31 -18.13
N VAL A 25 23.16 -20.43 -18.55
CA VAL A 25 23.49 -19.29 -19.45
C VAL A 25 24.62 -18.42 -18.89
N GLY A 26 24.63 -18.18 -17.58
CA GLY A 26 25.68 -17.41 -16.90
C GLY A 26 27.05 -18.04 -17.08
N ARG A 27 27.16 -19.35 -16.82
CA ARG A 27 28.42 -20.12 -16.98
C ARG A 27 28.86 -20.23 -18.42
N LEU A 28 27.92 -20.43 -19.35
CA LEU A 28 28.20 -20.45 -20.79
C LEU A 28 28.85 -19.15 -21.28
N LEU A 29 28.48 -18.01 -20.67
CA LEU A 29 28.90 -16.67 -21.06
C LEU A 29 29.94 -16.04 -20.13
N THR A 30 30.44 -16.77 -19.13
CA THR A 30 31.42 -16.27 -18.16
C THR A 30 32.68 -17.13 -18.24
N ASN A 31 33.79 -16.52 -18.69
CA ASN A 31 35.10 -17.17 -18.75
C ASN A 31 36.17 -16.18 -18.26
N PRO A 32 37.11 -16.61 -17.38
CA PRO A 32 38.17 -15.73 -16.90
C PRO A 32 39.16 -15.28 -18.00
N PHE A 33 39.22 -15.99 -19.13
CA PHE A 33 40.17 -15.75 -20.21
C PHE A 33 39.55 -15.15 -21.48
N LYS A 34 38.20 -15.05 -21.56
CA LYS A 34 37.51 -14.50 -22.74
C LYS A 34 36.41 -13.51 -22.31
N PRO A 35 36.34 -12.32 -22.93
CA PRO A 35 35.23 -11.39 -22.73
C PRO A 35 33.86 -12.01 -23.05
N VAL A 36 32.82 -11.59 -22.33
CA VAL A 36 31.43 -12.09 -22.45
C VAL A 36 30.89 -11.94 -23.89
N ASP A 37 31.22 -10.84 -24.55
CA ASP A 37 30.82 -10.55 -25.93
C ASP A 37 31.42 -11.55 -26.92
N VAL A 38 32.70 -11.91 -26.74
CA VAL A 38 33.38 -12.92 -27.56
C VAL A 38 32.71 -14.28 -27.40
N LEU A 39 32.49 -14.74 -26.16
CA LEU A 39 31.82 -16.02 -25.87
C LEU A 39 30.40 -16.07 -26.43
N TYR A 40 29.67 -14.96 -26.32
CA TYR A 40 28.33 -14.85 -26.87
C TYR A 40 28.34 -14.95 -28.40
N GLN A 41 29.26 -14.27 -29.09
CA GLN A 41 29.39 -14.38 -30.56
C GLN A 41 29.82 -15.78 -30.99
N GLU A 42 30.77 -16.42 -30.28
CA GLU A 42 31.17 -17.81 -30.54
C GLU A 42 29.99 -18.76 -30.40
N THR A 43 29.22 -18.63 -29.31
CA THR A 43 28.02 -19.43 -29.06
C THR A 43 26.97 -19.20 -30.15
N LYS A 44 26.74 -17.94 -30.53
CA LYS A 44 25.80 -17.58 -31.61
C LYS A 44 26.24 -18.15 -32.95
N ALA A 45 27.53 -18.11 -33.27
CA ALA A 45 28.08 -18.70 -34.49
C ALA A 45 27.88 -20.21 -34.51
N LYS A 46 28.09 -20.90 -33.39
CA LYS A 46 27.81 -22.34 -33.25
C LYS A 46 26.33 -22.68 -33.40
N ILE A 47 25.42 -21.85 -32.86
CA ILE A 47 23.97 -21.99 -33.09
C ILE A 47 23.64 -21.86 -34.58
N HIS A 48 24.21 -20.87 -35.28
CA HIS A 48 23.99 -20.69 -36.71
C HIS A 48 24.57 -21.84 -37.55
N LYS A 49 25.76 -22.31 -37.21
CA LYS A 49 26.40 -23.45 -37.86
C LYS A 49 25.56 -24.71 -37.72
N ALA A 50 25.15 -25.07 -36.50
CA ALA A 50 24.31 -26.24 -36.26
C ALA A 50 22.97 -26.16 -37.02
N LYS A 51 22.38 -24.96 -37.14
CA LYS A 51 21.18 -24.74 -37.95
C LYS A 51 21.42 -24.94 -39.45
N HIS A 52 22.60 -24.56 -39.95
CA HIS A 52 22.97 -24.70 -41.36
C HIS A 52 23.29 -26.15 -41.72
N ASP A 53 23.91 -26.89 -40.80
CA ASP A 53 24.37 -28.26 -41.02
C ASP A 53 23.23 -29.30 -40.89
N ASN A 54 21.97 -28.87 -40.71
CA ASN A 54 20.79 -29.70 -40.43
C ASN A 54 20.93 -30.64 -39.22
N ASP A 55 21.90 -30.36 -38.36
CA ASP A 55 22.19 -31.14 -37.17
C ASP A 55 21.38 -30.68 -35.95
N THR A 56 21.44 -31.51 -34.90
CA THR A 56 20.87 -31.21 -33.59
C THR A 56 21.20 -29.77 -33.14
N HIS A 57 20.19 -29.05 -32.65
CA HIS A 57 20.38 -27.67 -32.22
C HIS A 57 21.46 -27.53 -31.15
N TYR A 58 22.48 -26.69 -31.40
CA TYR A 58 23.60 -26.48 -30.48
C TYR A 58 23.20 -25.97 -29.09
N LEU A 59 22.11 -25.20 -28.98
CA LEU A 59 21.64 -24.67 -27.70
C LEU A 59 20.14 -24.89 -27.55
N ARG A 60 19.71 -25.56 -26.47
CA ARG A 60 18.29 -25.87 -26.19
C ARG A 60 17.92 -25.57 -24.73
N CYS A 61 16.66 -25.26 -24.49
CA CYS A 61 16.10 -25.06 -23.15
C CYS A 61 15.98 -26.38 -22.40
N CYS A 62 16.46 -26.50 -21.16
CA CYS A 62 16.31 -27.74 -20.40
C CYS A 62 14.86 -28.04 -19.97
N TYR A 63 14.00 -27.03 -19.95
CA TYR A 63 12.60 -27.20 -19.53
C TYR A 63 11.73 -27.78 -20.66
N CYS A 64 11.64 -27.08 -21.79
CA CYS A 64 10.77 -27.48 -22.90
C CYS A 64 11.51 -28.15 -24.06
N ASN A 65 12.83 -28.30 -23.96
CA ASN A 65 13.70 -28.88 -24.98
C ASN A 65 13.72 -28.13 -26.32
N SER A 66 13.14 -26.93 -26.40
CA SER A 66 13.14 -26.13 -27.64
C SER A 66 14.49 -25.44 -27.86
N SER A 67 14.79 -25.19 -29.12
CA SER A 67 15.99 -24.49 -29.58
C SER A 67 16.02 -23.03 -29.11
N LEU A 68 17.21 -22.55 -28.78
CA LEU A 68 17.46 -21.18 -28.33
C LEU A 68 18.28 -20.40 -29.36
N TYR A 69 18.07 -19.09 -29.42
CA TYR A 69 18.89 -18.18 -30.22
C TYR A 69 19.33 -16.97 -29.41
N GLY A 70 20.48 -16.42 -29.80
CA GLY A 70 21.02 -15.21 -29.21
C GLY A 70 20.33 -13.95 -29.74
N ARG A 71 19.89 -13.09 -28.83
CA ARG A 71 19.47 -11.72 -29.12
C ARG A 71 20.25 -10.72 -28.26
N ARG A 72 20.70 -9.61 -28.87
CA ARG A 72 21.31 -8.47 -28.15
C ARG A 72 20.24 -7.40 -27.97
N ASN A 73 20.11 -6.83 -26.77
CA ASN A 73 19.29 -5.62 -26.60
C ASN A 73 20.14 -4.37 -26.91
N PRO A 74 19.84 -3.60 -27.96
CA PRO A 74 20.57 -2.35 -28.26
C PRO A 74 20.00 -1.11 -27.56
N GLN A 75 18.91 -1.23 -26.79
CA GLN A 75 18.13 -0.08 -26.30
C GLN A 75 18.81 0.74 -25.19
N GLN A 76 19.97 0.32 -24.65
CA GLN A 76 20.77 1.09 -23.70
C GLN A 76 22.21 1.28 -24.21
N PRO A 77 22.61 2.50 -24.62
CA PRO A 77 23.91 2.75 -25.24
C PRO A 77 25.13 2.36 -24.39
N ASN A 78 24.97 2.34 -23.06
CA ASN A 78 26.05 2.13 -22.08
C ASN A 78 26.00 0.77 -21.37
N MET A 79 25.02 -0.10 -21.66
CA MET A 79 24.88 -1.42 -21.04
C MET A 79 24.41 -2.46 -22.06
N PHE A 80 25.28 -3.43 -22.36
CA PHE A 80 24.89 -4.55 -23.22
C PHE A 80 24.27 -5.66 -22.39
N THR A 81 23.01 -6.00 -22.70
CA THR A 81 22.36 -7.20 -22.18
C THR A 81 22.47 -8.32 -23.21
N TYR A 82 23.17 -9.40 -22.84
CA TYR A 82 23.27 -10.63 -23.62
C TYR A 82 22.22 -11.63 -23.13
N TYR A 83 21.39 -12.13 -24.04
CA TYR A 83 20.37 -13.11 -23.67
C TYR A 83 20.06 -14.07 -24.79
N PHE A 84 19.71 -15.28 -24.39
CA PHE A 84 19.09 -16.28 -25.25
C PHE A 84 17.57 -16.21 -25.11
N CYS A 85 16.83 -16.61 -26.14
CA CYS A 85 15.38 -16.68 -26.10
C CYS A 85 14.84 -17.81 -26.99
N HIS A 86 13.59 -18.22 -26.73
CA HIS A 86 12.87 -19.22 -27.53
C HIS A 86 12.33 -18.58 -28.80
N HIS A 87 12.22 -19.34 -29.88
CA HIS A 87 11.67 -18.82 -31.13
C HIS A 87 10.15 -18.73 -31.05
N THR A 88 9.56 -18.04 -32.01
CA THR A 88 8.11 -18.18 -32.21
C THR A 88 7.85 -19.67 -32.43
N PRO A 89 7.11 -20.33 -31.52
CA PRO A 89 6.90 -21.76 -31.61
C PRO A 89 6.12 -22.09 -32.88
N THR A 90 6.50 -23.19 -33.53
CA THR A 90 5.74 -23.83 -34.60
C THR A 90 4.55 -24.61 -33.99
N GLU A 91 3.53 -24.98 -34.79
CA GLU A 91 2.31 -25.66 -34.29
C GLU A 91 2.61 -26.92 -33.46
N ASP A 92 3.62 -27.70 -33.83
CA ASP A 92 4.09 -28.91 -33.15
C ASP A 92 4.84 -28.64 -31.82
N GLN A 93 5.32 -27.42 -31.62
CA GLN A 93 6.06 -26.99 -30.42
C GLN A 93 5.26 -26.03 -29.54
N LEU A 94 4.08 -25.60 -30.00
CA LEU A 94 3.28 -24.55 -29.39
C LEU A 94 2.93 -24.85 -27.93
N GLU A 95 2.38 -26.03 -27.66
CA GLU A 95 1.99 -26.45 -26.31
C GLU A 95 3.21 -26.53 -25.36
N LYS A 96 4.32 -27.13 -25.83
CA LYS A 96 5.54 -27.31 -25.04
C LYS A 96 6.21 -25.97 -24.71
N VAL A 97 6.29 -25.06 -25.67
CA VAL A 97 6.92 -23.74 -25.49
C VAL A 97 6.02 -22.80 -24.69
N LEU A 98 4.70 -22.82 -24.88
CA LEU A 98 3.75 -22.02 -24.08
C LEU A 98 3.64 -22.51 -22.63
N SER A 99 3.91 -23.78 -22.35
CA SER A 99 4.07 -24.27 -20.97
C SER A 99 5.43 -23.92 -20.34
N CYS A 100 6.37 -23.38 -21.13
CA CYS A 100 7.72 -23.11 -20.66
C CYS A 100 7.75 -21.82 -19.82
N PRO A 101 8.16 -21.89 -18.54
CA PRO A 101 8.27 -20.75 -17.66
C PRO A 101 9.22 -19.68 -18.26
N TYR A 102 10.30 -20.13 -18.90
CA TYR A 102 11.28 -19.27 -19.55
C TYR A 102 10.78 -18.67 -20.88
N TYR A 103 9.62 -19.07 -21.41
CA TYR A 103 9.02 -18.41 -22.57
C TYR A 103 7.96 -17.40 -22.16
N THR A 104 7.00 -17.83 -21.34
CA THR A 104 5.83 -17.02 -20.96
C THR A 104 6.15 -15.90 -19.97
N GLY A 105 7.32 -15.94 -19.33
CA GLY A 105 7.68 -15.01 -18.25
C GLY A 105 7.00 -15.34 -16.92
N VAL A 106 6.13 -16.35 -16.88
CA VAL A 106 5.40 -16.85 -15.70
C VAL A 106 6.29 -17.75 -14.82
N ALA A 107 7.55 -17.99 -15.23
CA ALA A 107 8.56 -18.74 -14.45
C ALA A 107 8.64 -18.38 -12.98
N ASN A 108 8.40 -17.11 -12.67
CA ASN A 108 8.64 -16.60 -11.34
C ASN A 108 7.52 -16.95 -10.37
N ASP A 109 6.29 -17.17 -10.80
CA ASP A 109 5.17 -17.25 -9.84
C ASP A 109 5.11 -18.62 -9.16
N LEU A 110 5.27 -19.72 -9.91
CA LEU A 110 5.29 -21.07 -9.32
C LEU A 110 6.56 -21.41 -8.54
N TYR A 111 7.70 -20.77 -8.83
CA TYR A 111 8.96 -21.04 -8.11
C TYR A 111 9.13 -20.15 -6.86
N LYS A 112 8.62 -18.91 -6.89
CA LYS A 112 8.66 -18.00 -5.73
C LYS A 112 7.82 -18.50 -4.56
N ASP A 113 6.77 -19.28 -4.83
CA ASP A 113 5.90 -19.84 -3.78
C ASP A 113 6.60 -20.90 -2.92
N TYR A 114 7.67 -21.55 -3.41
CA TYR A 114 8.33 -22.67 -2.73
C TYR A 114 9.82 -22.47 -2.41
N CYS A 115 10.48 -21.48 -3.01
CA CYS A 115 11.93 -21.30 -2.91
C CYS A 115 12.31 -19.83 -3.14
N SER A 116 13.22 -19.28 -2.34
CA SER A 116 13.71 -17.90 -2.56
C SER A 116 14.67 -17.83 -3.75
N ASP A 117 14.76 -16.67 -4.42
CA ASP A 117 15.70 -16.46 -5.53
C ASP A 117 17.16 -16.75 -5.11
N VAL A 118 17.52 -16.40 -3.87
CA VAL A 118 18.85 -16.60 -3.29
C VAL A 118 19.14 -18.08 -3.03
N GLU A 119 18.16 -18.85 -2.56
CA GLU A 119 18.28 -20.31 -2.41
C GLU A 119 18.47 -20.99 -3.76
N ASN A 120 17.68 -20.59 -4.77
CA ASN A 120 17.78 -21.14 -6.11
C ASN A 120 19.13 -20.78 -6.77
N GLU A 121 19.65 -19.57 -6.53
CA GLU A 121 20.98 -19.15 -6.95
C GLU A 121 22.07 -19.98 -6.31
N TRP A 122 22.05 -20.14 -4.98
CA TRP A 122 23.01 -20.96 -4.24
C TRP A 122 23.00 -22.41 -4.75
N ARG A 123 21.80 -23.02 -4.85
CA ARG A 123 21.63 -24.41 -5.29
C ARG A 123 22.15 -24.61 -6.71
N THR A 124 21.68 -23.78 -7.63
CA THR A 124 22.02 -23.91 -9.06
C THR A 124 23.51 -23.67 -9.26
N SER A 125 24.07 -22.63 -8.65
CA SER A 125 25.50 -22.32 -8.78
C SER A 125 26.36 -23.45 -8.22
N ASN A 126 26.07 -23.93 -7.01
CA ASN A 126 26.88 -24.97 -6.38
C ASN A 126 26.73 -26.34 -7.04
N LYS A 127 25.54 -26.69 -7.55
CA LYS A 127 25.34 -27.89 -8.36
C LYS A 127 26.31 -27.96 -9.54
N TYR A 128 26.41 -26.88 -10.32
CA TYR A 128 27.32 -26.87 -11.48
C TYR A 128 28.79 -26.72 -11.08
N ASN A 129 29.11 -26.06 -9.95
CA ASN A 129 30.47 -26.09 -9.41
C ASN A 129 30.91 -27.51 -9.08
N VAL A 130 30.04 -28.29 -8.43
CA VAL A 130 30.32 -29.69 -8.10
C VAL A 130 30.50 -30.52 -9.36
N ILE A 131 29.62 -30.38 -10.36
CA ILE A 131 29.75 -31.08 -11.64
C ILE A 131 31.10 -30.79 -12.31
N GLU A 132 31.50 -29.52 -12.42
CA GLU A 132 32.77 -29.14 -13.05
C GLU A 132 33.99 -29.74 -12.35
N VAL A 133 33.93 -29.95 -11.05
CA VAL A 133 34.99 -30.58 -10.27
C VAL A 133 34.97 -32.10 -10.48
N LEU A 134 33.79 -32.72 -10.44
CA LEU A 134 33.65 -34.15 -10.70
C LEU A 134 34.18 -34.51 -12.09
N GLU A 135 33.92 -33.67 -13.10
CA GLU A 135 34.45 -33.85 -14.47
C GLU A 135 35.97 -33.76 -14.57
N ARG A 136 36.63 -33.05 -13.65
CA ARG A 136 38.10 -32.90 -13.60
C ARG A 136 38.76 -33.89 -12.65
N SER A 137 37.98 -34.54 -11.78
CA SER A 137 38.50 -35.41 -10.74
C SER A 137 39.00 -36.72 -11.36
N PRO A 138 40.21 -37.17 -11.05
CA PRO A 138 40.74 -38.43 -11.56
C PRO A 138 40.09 -39.67 -10.92
N LEU A 139 39.23 -39.49 -9.91
CA LEU A 139 38.59 -40.57 -9.15
C LEU A 139 37.18 -40.91 -9.65
N ILE A 140 36.64 -40.12 -10.59
CA ILE A 140 35.24 -40.20 -11.02
C ILE A 140 35.15 -40.71 -12.45
N SER A 141 34.19 -41.58 -12.73
CA SER A 141 33.86 -41.98 -14.09
C SER A 141 33.14 -40.84 -14.80
N LEU A 142 33.80 -40.16 -15.73
CA LEU A 142 33.27 -39.00 -16.45
C LEU A 142 31.92 -39.29 -17.14
N GLU A 143 31.79 -40.48 -17.74
CA GLU A 143 30.60 -40.91 -18.47
C GLU A 143 29.40 -41.18 -17.55
N SER A 144 29.65 -41.42 -16.26
CA SER A 144 28.62 -41.70 -15.26
C SER A 144 27.96 -40.44 -14.68
N ILE A 145 28.53 -39.26 -14.92
CA ILE A 145 28.03 -38.01 -14.34
C ILE A 145 26.72 -37.64 -15.02
N VAL A 146 25.61 -37.81 -14.31
CA VAL A 146 24.28 -37.51 -14.80
C VAL A 146 23.65 -36.40 -13.96
N ASN A 147 23.22 -35.35 -14.64
CA ASN A 147 22.51 -34.23 -14.04
C ASN A 147 20.99 -34.45 -14.14
N SER A 148 20.29 -34.46 -12.99
CA SER A 148 18.83 -34.34 -12.98
C SER A 148 18.07 -35.42 -13.78
N HIS A 149 18.57 -36.66 -13.74
CA HIS A 149 17.93 -37.82 -14.37
C HIS A 149 17.08 -38.61 -13.37
N PHE A 150 16.02 -39.25 -13.86
CA PHE A 150 15.17 -40.09 -13.01
C PHE A 150 15.84 -41.45 -12.77
N ILE A 151 16.08 -41.75 -11.50
CA ILE A 151 16.43 -43.08 -11.02
C ILE A 151 15.12 -43.77 -10.64
N PHE A 152 14.88 -44.94 -11.22
CA PHE A 152 13.71 -45.76 -10.97
C PHE A 152 14.01 -46.81 -9.92
N SER A 153 13.00 -47.18 -9.15
CA SER A 153 13.06 -48.29 -8.21
C SER A 153 13.42 -49.59 -8.93
N LYS A 154 14.34 -50.39 -8.36
CA LYS A 154 14.57 -51.80 -8.72
C LYS A 154 13.39 -52.72 -8.40
N ASP A 155 12.49 -52.31 -7.51
CA ASP A 155 11.24 -53.03 -7.23
C ASP A 155 10.20 -52.69 -8.29
N ASN A 156 9.91 -53.67 -9.16
CA ASN A 156 8.98 -53.56 -10.28
C ASN A 156 7.53 -53.25 -9.84
N ASP A 157 7.15 -53.60 -8.61
CA ASP A 157 5.81 -53.37 -8.07
C ASP A 157 5.67 -51.96 -7.47
N ARG A 158 6.80 -51.28 -7.20
CA ARG A 158 6.83 -49.89 -6.73
C ARG A 158 7.21 -48.95 -7.87
N ASN A 159 6.22 -48.32 -8.51
CA ASN A 159 6.42 -47.23 -9.48
C ASN A 159 6.88 -45.92 -8.80
N THR A 160 7.98 -46.00 -8.05
CA THR A 160 8.62 -44.87 -7.39
C THR A 160 9.88 -44.52 -8.14
N ARG A 161 10.06 -43.21 -8.36
CA ARG A 161 11.25 -42.64 -8.99
C ARG A 161 11.73 -41.43 -8.22
N ARG A 162 13.03 -41.19 -8.22
CA ARG A 162 13.66 -40.00 -7.65
C ARG A 162 14.61 -39.39 -8.66
N LYS A 163 14.80 -38.08 -8.55
CA LYS A 163 15.64 -37.30 -9.45
C LYS A 163 16.63 -36.53 -8.59
N PRO A 164 17.81 -37.11 -8.28
CA PRO A 164 18.83 -36.38 -7.53
C PRO A 164 19.32 -35.18 -8.34
N ASP A 165 19.89 -34.18 -7.65
CA ASP A 165 20.49 -33.04 -8.35
C ASP A 165 21.70 -33.49 -9.19
N ILE A 166 22.52 -34.40 -8.66
CA ILE A 166 23.67 -35.01 -9.35
C ILE A 166 23.74 -36.51 -9.03
N TYR A 167 24.00 -37.33 -10.04
CA TYR A 167 24.39 -38.74 -9.92
C TYR A 167 25.77 -38.94 -10.54
N PHE A 168 26.59 -39.81 -9.96
CA PHE A 168 27.85 -40.26 -10.56
C PHE A 168 28.32 -41.57 -9.92
N GLU A 169 29.31 -42.20 -10.56
CA GLU A 169 30.02 -43.37 -10.06
C GLU A 169 31.51 -43.03 -9.91
N ASP A 170 32.10 -43.42 -8.78
CA ASP A 170 33.56 -43.38 -8.65
C ASP A 170 34.20 -44.57 -9.37
N LEU A 171 35.51 -44.49 -9.60
CA LEU A 171 36.27 -45.57 -10.24
C LEU A 171 36.36 -46.84 -9.39
N SER A 172 35.93 -46.78 -8.12
CA SER A 172 35.82 -47.95 -7.23
C SER A 172 34.44 -48.63 -7.34
N GLY A 173 33.55 -48.13 -8.21
CA GLY A 173 32.21 -48.67 -8.44
C GLY A 173 31.16 -48.21 -7.44
N ASN A 174 31.48 -47.27 -6.53
CA ASN A 174 30.47 -46.72 -5.63
C ASN A 174 29.60 -45.71 -6.36
N LYS A 175 28.29 -45.83 -6.14
CA LYS A 175 27.28 -44.96 -6.74
C LYS A 175 26.93 -43.85 -5.77
N TRP A 176 26.89 -42.62 -6.27
CA TRP A 176 26.65 -41.44 -5.48
C TRP A 176 25.46 -40.64 -6.02
N ALA A 177 24.64 -40.15 -5.09
CA ALA A 177 23.63 -39.15 -5.35
C ALA A 177 23.90 -37.93 -4.46
N ILE A 178 23.95 -36.74 -5.04
CA ILE A 178 24.03 -35.48 -4.31
C ILE A 178 22.67 -34.79 -4.39
N GLU A 179 22.15 -34.42 -3.23
CA GLU A 179 20.94 -33.60 -3.09
C GLU A 179 21.33 -32.30 -2.37
N PHE A 180 21.03 -31.17 -2.99
CA PHE A 180 21.17 -29.88 -2.33
C PHE A 180 19.89 -29.57 -1.54
N TYR A 181 20.05 -28.98 -0.36
CA TYR A 181 18.93 -28.55 0.47
C TYR A 181 17.93 -27.68 -0.31
N ARG A 182 16.64 -27.85 -0.02
CA ARG A 182 15.56 -26.99 -0.48
C ARG A 182 14.57 -26.71 0.64
N SER A 183 14.09 -25.47 0.72
CA SER A 183 13.24 -25.00 1.84
C SER A 183 11.88 -25.69 1.96
N TRP A 184 11.35 -26.24 0.86
CA TRP A 184 10.10 -27.01 0.87
C TRP A 184 10.27 -28.45 1.38
N ILE A 185 11.49 -28.95 1.56
CA ILE A 185 11.72 -30.35 1.96
C ILE A 185 11.33 -30.54 3.43
N THR A 186 10.45 -31.51 3.67
CA THR A 186 10.10 -31.94 5.02
C THR A 186 10.92 -33.15 5.45
N THR A 187 10.89 -33.45 6.74
CA THR A 187 11.59 -34.61 7.34
C THR A 187 11.09 -35.95 6.80
N GLU A 188 9.80 -36.04 6.47
CA GLU A 188 9.21 -37.18 5.77
C GLU A 188 9.77 -37.35 4.35
N VAL A 189 9.96 -36.24 3.63
CA VAL A 189 10.58 -36.25 2.29
C VAL A 189 12.04 -36.68 2.37
N VAL A 190 12.80 -36.19 3.36
CA VAL A 190 14.18 -36.64 3.60
C VAL A 190 14.20 -38.14 3.88
N TYR A 191 13.37 -38.62 4.81
CA TYR A 191 13.25 -40.04 5.14
C TYR A 191 12.95 -40.89 3.90
N SER A 192 11.95 -40.50 3.11
CA SER A 192 11.56 -41.21 1.89
C SER A 192 12.69 -41.27 0.87
N ARG A 193 13.47 -40.19 0.71
CA ARG A 193 14.63 -40.16 -0.19
C ARG A 193 15.77 -41.03 0.32
N GLU A 194 16.14 -40.90 1.59
CA GLU A 194 17.16 -41.74 2.23
C GLU A 194 16.83 -43.23 2.08
N LEU A 195 15.57 -43.63 2.35
CA LEU A 195 15.09 -44.98 2.11
C LEU A 195 15.24 -45.40 0.64
N PHE A 196 14.76 -44.57 -0.28
CA PHE A 196 14.81 -44.88 -1.71
C PHE A 196 16.25 -45.13 -2.20
N PHE A 197 17.17 -44.20 -1.94
CA PHE A 197 18.55 -44.33 -2.42
C PHE A 197 19.28 -45.50 -1.76
N ARG A 198 18.99 -45.76 -0.47
CA ARG A 198 19.48 -46.96 0.22
C ARG A 198 18.99 -48.25 -0.44
N ASP A 199 17.70 -48.34 -0.76
CA ASP A 199 17.13 -49.50 -1.46
C ASP A 199 17.74 -49.67 -2.87
N GLN A 200 18.22 -48.59 -3.48
CA GLN A 200 18.94 -48.62 -4.75
C GLN A 200 20.45 -48.89 -4.63
N SER A 201 20.99 -49.01 -3.41
CA SER A 201 22.44 -49.13 -3.14
C SER A 201 23.23 -47.91 -3.65
N ILE A 202 22.69 -46.71 -3.42
CA ILE A 202 23.29 -45.43 -3.82
C ILE A 202 23.61 -44.62 -2.57
N ASN A 203 24.84 -44.14 -2.46
CA ASN A 203 25.30 -43.28 -1.38
C ASN A 203 24.72 -41.87 -1.54
N LEU A 204 23.82 -41.49 -0.64
CA LEU A 204 23.20 -40.16 -0.65
C LEU A 204 24.00 -39.16 0.18
N LEU A 205 24.46 -38.08 -0.44
CA LEU A 205 25.10 -36.95 0.22
C LEU A 205 24.18 -35.72 0.16
N TRP A 206 23.68 -35.30 1.33
CA TRP A 206 22.94 -34.04 1.47
C TRP A 206 23.90 -32.88 1.66
N LEU A 207 23.80 -31.85 0.83
CA LEU A 207 24.59 -30.62 0.96
C LEU A 207 23.71 -29.46 1.43
N PHE A 208 24.10 -28.85 2.53
CA PHE A 208 23.42 -27.71 3.15
C PHE A 208 24.21 -26.40 2.94
N PRO A 209 23.52 -25.25 2.90
CA PRO A 209 24.17 -23.95 2.85
C PRO A 209 24.87 -23.64 4.18
N VAL A 210 26.12 -23.14 4.12
CA VAL A 210 26.89 -22.75 5.33
C VAL A 210 26.21 -21.61 6.09
N GLU A 211 25.59 -20.66 5.36
CA GLU A 211 24.83 -19.56 5.93
C GLU A 211 23.35 -19.95 6.04
N ASN A 212 22.76 -19.81 7.23
CA ASN A 212 21.38 -20.22 7.50
C ASN A 212 20.34 -19.16 7.04
N ASN A 213 20.45 -18.70 5.80
CA ASN A 213 19.52 -17.72 5.24
C ASN A 213 18.17 -18.35 4.80
N PHE A 214 18.03 -19.68 4.94
CA PHE A 214 16.93 -20.47 4.33
C PHE A 214 16.26 -21.46 5.30
N ASN A 215 16.40 -21.24 6.62
CA ASN A 215 15.83 -22.07 7.69
C ASN A 215 16.19 -23.58 7.58
N SER A 216 17.43 -23.86 7.21
CA SER A 216 17.91 -25.22 6.90
C SER A 216 18.26 -26.07 8.13
N GLU A 217 18.38 -25.44 9.30
CA GLU A 217 18.78 -26.07 10.56
C GLU A 217 17.88 -27.23 10.97
N SER A 218 16.56 -27.07 10.87
CA SER A 218 15.62 -28.13 11.28
C SER A 218 15.79 -29.43 10.47
N ILE A 219 16.05 -29.30 9.17
CA ILE A 219 16.29 -30.43 8.28
C ILE A 219 17.72 -30.96 8.46
N ALA A 220 18.70 -30.07 8.69
CA ALA A 220 20.07 -30.46 9.00
C ALA A 220 20.14 -31.27 10.30
N ASP A 221 19.41 -30.88 11.34
CA ASP A 221 19.27 -31.61 12.60
C ASP A 221 18.59 -32.96 12.37
N TYR A 222 17.57 -33.02 11.52
CA TYR A 222 16.98 -34.30 11.14
C TYR A 222 17.95 -35.21 10.37
N VAL A 223 18.75 -34.67 9.45
CA VAL A 223 19.79 -35.43 8.75
C VAL A 223 20.91 -35.87 9.69
N MET A 224 21.22 -35.07 10.70
CA MET A 224 22.24 -35.43 11.69
C MET A 224 21.73 -36.50 12.66
N PHE A 225 20.50 -36.37 13.16
CA PHE A 225 20.00 -37.14 14.30
C PHE A 225 18.92 -38.17 13.93
N GLY A 226 18.21 -37.99 12.82
CA GLY A 226 17.08 -38.84 12.41
C GLY A 226 15.76 -38.54 13.13
N SER A 227 15.67 -37.42 13.85
CA SER A 227 14.42 -36.96 14.49
C SER A 227 14.38 -35.45 14.62
N ASN A 228 13.17 -34.87 14.54
CA ASN A 228 12.94 -33.43 14.56
C ASN A 228 13.07 -32.80 15.95
N ASN A 229 13.11 -33.62 17.00
CA ASN A 229 13.03 -33.16 18.38
C ASN A 229 14.15 -33.80 19.20
N ALA A 230 15.12 -32.98 19.60
CA ALA A 230 16.15 -33.26 20.58
C ALA A 230 17.12 -34.40 20.25
N TYR A 231 18.41 -34.04 20.31
CA TYR A 231 19.60 -34.88 20.43
C TYR A 231 19.44 -36.06 21.43
N LEU A 232 18.45 -35.99 22.33
CA LEU A 232 18.21 -36.90 23.46
C LEU A 232 16.99 -37.83 23.32
N SER A 233 16.10 -37.63 22.33
CA SER A 233 14.80 -38.32 22.30
C SER A 233 14.75 -39.60 21.44
N ILE A 234 15.86 -39.98 20.81
CA ILE A 234 15.86 -40.97 19.72
C ILE A 234 15.85 -42.40 20.26
N ARG A 235 14.68 -43.06 20.14
CA ARG A 235 14.54 -44.47 20.52
C ARG A 235 15.33 -45.43 19.61
N ASN A 236 15.49 -45.14 18.33
CA ASN A 236 16.24 -45.96 17.37
C ASN A 236 17.07 -45.08 16.44
N ASN A 237 18.37 -44.93 16.72
CA ASN A 237 19.27 -44.29 15.76
C ASN A 237 19.67 -45.34 14.72
N ASN A 238 18.98 -45.35 13.58
CA ASN A 238 19.35 -46.20 12.45
C ASN A 238 20.45 -45.55 11.58
N ARG A 239 20.98 -44.38 11.97
CA ARG A 239 22.06 -43.71 11.24
C ARG A 239 23.42 -44.29 11.63
N PRO A 240 24.33 -44.48 10.67
CA PRO A 240 25.66 -45.03 10.93
C PRO A 240 26.55 -44.09 11.73
N ALA A 241 26.40 -42.76 11.58
CA ALA A 241 26.99 -41.74 12.45
C ALA A 241 26.21 -40.43 12.33
N ASN A 242 26.33 -39.54 13.32
CA ASN A 242 25.66 -38.23 13.35
C ASN A 242 26.50 -37.17 12.62
N ASN A 243 26.41 -37.14 11.28
CA ASN A 243 27.12 -36.18 10.42
C ASN A 243 26.09 -35.43 9.56
N VAL A 244 26.32 -34.13 9.32
CA VAL A 244 25.64 -33.36 8.28
C VAL A 244 26.68 -32.59 7.49
N PHE A 245 26.47 -32.39 6.19
CA PHE A 245 27.46 -31.81 5.30
C PHE A 245 27.02 -30.47 4.75
N TYR A 246 27.92 -29.49 4.83
CA TYR A 246 27.73 -28.14 4.33
C TYR A 246 28.65 -27.86 3.15
N PHE A 247 28.19 -27.00 2.25
CA PHE A 247 28.94 -26.57 1.07
C PHE A 247 28.71 -25.09 0.78
N GLY A 248 29.78 -24.30 0.84
CA GLY A 248 29.79 -22.88 0.53
C GLY A 248 31.06 -22.46 -0.21
N GLU A 249 31.38 -21.17 -0.16
CA GLU A 249 32.51 -20.60 -0.91
C GLU A 249 33.86 -21.16 -0.45
N LYS A 250 34.02 -21.41 0.86
CA LYS A 250 35.24 -22.00 1.41
C LYS A 250 35.45 -23.41 0.86
N GLU A 251 34.44 -24.26 0.97
CA GLU A 251 34.48 -25.65 0.50
C GLU A 251 34.68 -25.71 -1.01
N LEU A 252 34.11 -24.77 -1.77
CA LEU A 252 34.36 -24.63 -3.20
C LEU A 252 35.83 -24.31 -3.51
N ARG A 253 36.45 -23.37 -2.79
CA ARG A 253 37.88 -23.05 -2.97
C ARG A 253 38.76 -24.27 -2.68
N SER A 254 38.50 -24.97 -1.57
CA SER A 254 39.20 -26.22 -1.24
C SER A 254 38.98 -27.29 -2.30
N THR A 255 37.74 -27.43 -2.77
CA THR A 255 37.38 -28.38 -3.83
C THR A 255 38.17 -28.12 -5.11
N ILE A 256 38.32 -26.86 -5.52
CA ILE A 256 39.11 -26.47 -6.70
C ILE A 256 40.60 -26.74 -6.47
N GLN A 257 41.12 -26.46 -5.27
CA GLN A 257 42.52 -26.68 -4.92
C GLN A 257 42.88 -28.17 -4.89
N ASN A 258 42.00 -29.01 -4.34
CA ASN A 258 42.21 -30.45 -4.18
C ASN A 258 41.87 -31.24 -5.46
N ASN A 259 41.19 -30.62 -6.43
CA ASN A 259 40.62 -31.27 -7.62
C ASN A 259 39.70 -32.46 -7.27
N GLU A 260 39.00 -32.35 -6.14
CA GLU A 260 38.11 -33.36 -5.60
C GLU A 260 37.05 -32.67 -4.72
N LEU A 261 35.81 -33.18 -4.74
CA LEU A 261 34.72 -32.65 -3.93
C LEU A 261 35.09 -32.65 -2.43
N THR A 262 35.24 -31.45 -1.90
CA THR A 262 35.52 -31.18 -0.49
C THR A 262 34.27 -30.59 0.15
N VAL A 263 33.88 -31.10 1.31
CA VAL A 263 32.70 -30.63 2.06
C VAL A 263 33.03 -30.40 3.53
N SER A 264 32.16 -29.67 4.21
CA SER A 264 32.29 -29.37 5.63
C SER A 264 31.36 -30.25 6.44
N ALA A 265 31.90 -31.26 7.11
CA ALA A 265 31.16 -32.17 7.96
C ALA A 265 30.98 -31.57 9.37
N ARG A 266 29.74 -31.25 9.74
CA ARG A 266 29.37 -30.88 11.10
C ARG A 266 28.90 -32.13 11.86
N TYR A 267 29.38 -32.29 13.08
CA TYR A 267 29.08 -33.43 13.92
C TYR A 267 29.01 -33.02 15.40
N PRO A 268 28.17 -33.70 16.21
CA PRO A 268 28.06 -33.42 17.63
C PRO A 268 29.11 -34.23 18.41
N LYS A 269 29.61 -33.64 19.50
CA LYS A 269 30.32 -34.34 20.55
C LYS A 269 29.58 -34.09 21.86
N ILE A 270 29.13 -35.18 22.48
CA ILE A 270 28.39 -35.15 23.73
C ILE A 270 29.40 -35.32 24.87
N SER A 271 29.49 -34.32 25.73
CA SER A 271 30.33 -34.33 26.93
C SER A 271 29.43 -34.39 28.17
N ILE A 272 29.70 -35.34 29.07
CA ILE A 272 29.01 -35.41 30.36
C ILE A 272 29.78 -34.49 31.31
N VAL A 273 29.19 -33.35 31.67
CA VAL A 273 29.83 -32.35 32.53
C VAL A 273 29.68 -32.74 34.00
N ASP A 274 28.49 -33.24 34.37
CA ASP A 274 28.21 -33.79 35.70
C ASP A 274 27.15 -34.90 35.64
N ASN A 275 26.74 -35.39 36.81
CA ASN A 275 25.73 -36.45 36.92
C ASN A 275 24.35 -36.05 36.35
N ASN A 276 24.10 -34.79 35.97
CA ASN A 276 22.77 -34.28 35.62
C ASN A 276 22.76 -33.50 34.30
N GLN A 277 23.93 -33.14 33.77
CA GLN A 277 24.08 -32.29 32.59
C GLN A 277 24.99 -32.93 31.55
N ALA A 278 24.48 -32.97 30.33
CA ALA A 278 25.26 -33.28 29.14
C ALA A 278 25.27 -32.04 28.25
N GLU A 279 26.46 -31.65 27.82
CA GLU A 279 26.64 -30.60 26.84
C GLU A 279 26.87 -31.23 25.47
N VAL A 280 26.24 -30.63 24.45
CA VAL A 280 26.44 -31.00 23.06
C VAL A 280 27.21 -29.86 22.40
N GLU A 281 28.46 -30.13 22.06
CA GLU A 281 29.28 -29.20 21.29
C GLU A 281 29.31 -29.65 19.83
N PHE A 282 29.10 -28.71 18.91
CA PHE A 282 29.13 -28.99 17.48
C PHE A 282 30.49 -28.63 16.90
N PHE A 283 31.15 -29.62 16.33
CA PHE A 283 32.42 -29.46 15.65
C PHE A 283 32.22 -29.54 14.15
N THR A 284 33.16 -28.95 13.43
CA THR A 284 33.18 -28.96 11.97
C THR A 284 34.54 -29.43 11.48
N LYS A 285 34.56 -30.32 10.48
CA LYS A 285 35.77 -30.84 9.85
C LYS A 285 35.61 -30.77 8.34
N GLU A 286 36.63 -30.31 7.63
CA GLU A 286 36.69 -30.34 6.17
C GLU A 286 37.13 -31.73 5.69
N VAL A 287 36.43 -32.29 4.69
CA VAL A 287 36.54 -33.70 4.33
C VAL A 287 36.40 -33.88 2.82
N LEU A 288 37.27 -34.71 2.24
CA LEU A 288 37.21 -35.16 0.85
C LEU A 288 36.24 -36.32 0.71
N ILE A 289 35.45 -36.38 -0.37
CA ILE A 289 34.45 -37.43 -0.57
C ILE A 289 35.06 -38.84 -0.59
N SER A 290 36.27 -39.01 -1.14
CA SER A 290 37.00 -40.29 -1.16
C SER A 290 37.41 -40.80 0.22
N THR A 291 37.48 -39.90 1.21
CA THR A 291 37.88 -40.23 2.59
C THR A 291 36.70 -40.56 3.50
N MET A 292 35.46 -40.43 3.00
CA MET A 292 34.27 -40.74 3.77
C MET A 292 34.08 -42.25 3.91
N SER A 293 33.55 -42.65 5.05
CA SER A 293 33.13 -44.02 5.26
C SER A 293 31.75 -44.26 4.68
N LEU A 294 31.62 -45.35 3.92
CA LEU A 294 30.39 -45.81 3.29
C LEU A 294 29.74 -46.98 4.06
N ALA A 295 30.30 -47.32 5.23
CA ALA A 295 29.90 -48.49 5.99
C ALA A 295 28.67 -48.23 6.88
N PRO A 296 27.81 -49.26 7.07
CA PRO A 296 27.75 -50.51 6.32
C PRO A 296 27.09 -50.30 4.95
N GLU A 297 27.47 -51.10 3.94
CA GLU A 297 27.09 -51.00 2.51
C GLU A 297 25.83 -50.12 2.25
N HIS A 298 26.10 -48.90 1.77
CA HIS A 298 25.17 -47.95 1.13
C HIS A 298 24.04 -47.36 1.98
N ARG A 299 24.34 -46.80 3.16
CA ARG A 299 23.30 -46.29 4.06
C ARG A 299 23.19 -44.78 4.19
N LEU A 300 24.30 -44.06 4.21
CA LEU A 300 24.48 -42.60 4.29
C LEU A 300 25.97 -42.40 4.61
N PRO A 301 26.77 -41.70 3.78
CA PRO A 301 28.18 -41.47 4.06
C PRO A 301 28.40 -40.71 5.37
N TRP A 302 29.49 -41.00 6.06
CA TRP A 302 29.91 -40.26 7.24
C TRP A 302 31.41 -40.00 7.24
N ALA A 303 31.82 -38.90 7.85
CA ALA A 303 33.23 -38.49 7.90
C ALA A 303 33.86 -38.62 9.29
N VAL A 304 33.05 -38.48 10.34
CA VAL A 304 33.48 -38.62 11.73
C VAL A 304 32.61 -39.65 12.41
N ASP A 305 33.24 -40.69 12.96
CA ASP A 305 32.52 -41.72 13.73
C ASP A 305 32.12 -41.16 15.10
N THR A 306 30.83 -40.88 15.27
CA THR A 306 30.24 -40.43 16.53
C THR A 306 29.50 -41.54 17.27
N THR A 307 29.53 -42.78 16.77
CA THR A 307 28.75 -43.90 17.31
C THR A 307 29.12 -44.23 18.74
N SER A 308 30.42 -44.28 19.05
CA SER A 308 30.94 -44.63 20.38
C SER A 308 30.54 -43.59 21.42
N ASN A 309 30.73 -42.30 21.13
CA ASN A 309 30.35 -41.18 21.99
C ASN A 309 28.84 -41.17 22.26
N TYR A 310 28.03 -41.34 21.21
CA TYR A 310 26.58 -41.38 21.33
C TYR A 310 26.09 -42.62 22.11
N THR A 311 26.65 -43.79 21.83
CA THR A 311 26.31 -45.05 22.51
C THR A 311 26.69 -45.01 23.98
N GLN A 312 27.85 -44.46 24.32
CA GLN A 312 28.29 -44.27 25.70
C GLN A 312 27.30 -43.40 26.48
N TYR A 313 26.90 -42.27 25.90
CA TYR A 313 25.92 -41.38 26.50
C TYR A 313 24.55 -42.05 26.70
N ARG A 314 24.05 -42.75 25.68
CA ARG A 314 22.78 -43.50 25.76
C ARG A 314 22.83 -44.58 26.85
N ASN A 315 23.93 -45.33 26.94
CA ASN A 315 24.10 -46.38 27.94
C ASN A 315 24.12 -45.80 29.37
N ASP A 316 24.71 -44.62 29.56
CA ASP A 316 24.72 -43.93 30.84
C ASP A 316 23.30 -43.51 31.27
N ILE A 317 22.51 -42.92 30.38
CA ILE A 317 21.09 -42.60 30.65
C ILE A 317 20.32 -43.87 31.02
N VAL A 318 20.45 -44.94 30.23
CA VAL A 318 19.74 -46.21 30.47
C VAL A 318 20.09 -46.78 31.85
N LYS A 319 21.37 -46.74 32.23
CA LYS A 319 21.85 -47.21 33.54
C LYS A 319 21.19 -46.44 34.69
N ARG A 320 21.12 -45.10 34.59
CA ARG A 320 20.49 -44.23 35.59
C ARG A 320 18.99 -44.50 35.71
N LEU A 321 18.29 -44.68 34.58
CA LEU A 321 16.85 -45.01 34.57
C LEU A 321 16.56 -46.40 35.17
N ILE A 322 17.42 -47.39 34.93
CA ILE A 322 17.32 -48.70 35.56
C ILE A 322 17.51 -48.60 37.07
N GLN A 323 18.49 -47.83 37.54
CA GLN A 323 18.71 -47.59 38.97
C GLN A 323 17.49 -46.94 39.63
N LEU A 324 16.91 -45.91 39.01
CA LEU A 324 15.68 -45.27 39.50
C LEU A 324 14.53 -46.27 39.64
N ARG A 325 14.31 -47.10 38.61
CA ARG A 325 13.26 -48.12 38.64
C ARG A 325 13.48 -49.16 39.73
N LYS A 326 14.73 -49.63 39.91
CA LYS A 326 15.09 -50.59 40.96
C LYS A 326 14.90 -49.99 42.35
N ALA A 327 15.37 -48.76 42.57
CA ALA A 327 15.19 -48.05 43.83
C ALA A 327 13.70 -47.89 44.17
N TYR A 328 12.88 -47.45 43.21
CA TYR A 328 11.43 -47.34 43.40
C TYR A 328 10.80 -48.68 43.79
N HIS A 329 11.13 -49.76 43.08
CA HIS A 329 10.57 -51.08 43.36
C HIS A 329 11.00 -51.62 44.73
N TYR A 330 12.25 -51.39 45.11
CA TYR A 330 12.77 -51.76 46.43
C TYR A 330 12.01 -51.03 47.54
N CYS A 331 11.85 -49.70 47.45
CA CYS A 331 11.09 -48.93 48.44
C CYS A 331 9.64 -49.38 48.54
N LYS A 332 8.99 -49.65 47.40
CA LYS A 332 7.59 -50.11 47.37
C LYS A 332 7.40 -51.47 48.05
N THR A 333 8.37 -52.36 47.94
CA THR A 333 8.22 -53.78 48.34
C THR A 333 8.73 -54.04 49.75
N HIS A 334 9.77 -53.30 50.18
CA HIS A 334 10.53 -53.65 51.38
C HIS A 334 10.60 -52.55 52.44
N LEU A 335 10.16 -51.31 52.16
CA LEU A 335 10.29 -50.21 53.11
C LEU A 335 8.92 -49.69 53.56
N THR A 336 8.76 -49.61 54.88
CA THR A 336 7.78 -48.78 55.57
C THR A 336 8.40 -47.40 55.86
N TYR A 337 7.58 -46.36 56.01
CA TYR A 337 8.09 -45.00 56.32
C TYR A 337 8.77 -44.91 57.70
N SER A 338 8.57 -45.89 58.58
CA SER A 338 9.15 -45.96 59.91
C SER A 338 10.61 -46.43 59.93
N ASP A 339 11.02 -47.25 58.96
CA ASP A 339 12.22 -48.11 59.07
C ASP A 339 13.30 -47.80 58.01
N VAL A 340 13.35 -46.57 57.50
CA VAL A 340 14.34 -46.17 56.49
C VAL A 340 15.62 -45.67 57.18
N SER A 341 16.69 -46.44 57.10
CA SER A 341 18.01 -46.06 57.62
C SER A 341 18.62 -44.84 56.89
N PRO A 342 19.49 -44.04 57.54
CA PRO A 342 20.16 -42.90 56.91
C PRO A 342 20.97 -43.23 55.65
N SER A 343 21.60 -44.41 55.61
CA SER A 343 22.38 -44.87 54.43
C SER A 343 21.48 -45.14 53.21
N VAL A 344 20.29 -45.69 53.43
CA VAL A 344 19.28 -45.87 52.39
C VAL A 344 18.77 -44.50 51.90
N LEU A 345 18.56 -43.54 52.79
CA LEU A 345 18.12 -42.18 52.40
C LEU A 345 19.12 -41.49 51.49
N SER A 346 20.40 -41.47 51.88
CA SER A 346 21.48 -40.90 51.07
C SER A 346 21.58 -41.58 49.69
N SER A 347 21.40 -42.91 49.64
CA SER A 347 21.38 -43.66 48.38
C SER A 347 20.20 -43.29 47.48
N LEU A 348 19.01 -43.06 48.07
CA LEU A 348 17.83 -42.63 47.32
C LEU A 348 17.95 -41.20 46.82
N GLU A 349 18.52 -40.30 47.61
CA GLU A 349 18.83 -38.92 47.20
C GLU A 349 19.80 -38.90 46.02
N GLN A 350 20.83 -39.74 46.06
CA GLN A 350 21.77 -39.88 44.96
C GLN A 350 21.10 -40.40 43.68
N VAL A 351 20.25 -41.43 43.79
CA VAL A 351 19.50 -41.98 42.64
C VAL A 351 18.54 -40.96 42.04
N VAL A 352 17.86 -40.16 42.87
CA VAL A 352 16.98 -39.09 42.40
C VAL A 352 17.79 -37.98 41.74
N SER A 353 18.91 -37.57 42.36
CA SER A 353 19.79 -36.54 41.82
C SER A 353 20.25 -36.92 40.42
N ASN A 354 20.79 -38.12 40.22
CA ASN A 354 21.37 -38.62 38.96
C ASN A 354 20.39 -38.68 37.77
N VAL A 355 19.07 -38.53 38.01
CA VAL A 355 18.04 -38.51 36.95
C VAL A 355 17.41 -37.12 36.80
N ASN A 356 17.68 -36.22 37.74
CA ASN A 356 17.17 -34.86 37.71
C ASN A 356 17.91 -34.08 36.62
N GLY A 357 17.21 -33.55 35.62
CA GLY A 357 17.82 -32.84 34.48
C GLY A 357 18.04 -33.71 33.22
N VAL A 358 17.71 -35.00 33.26
CA VAL A 358 17.68 -35.82 32.04
C VAL A 358 16.46 -35.40 31.20
N ASP A 359 16.69 -34.88 29.99
CA ASP A 359 15.63 -34.55 29.04
C ASP A 359 15.02 -35.85 28.46
N LEU A 360 13.71 -36.03 28.64
CA LEU A 360 13.02 -37.29 28.38
C LEU A 360 11.85 -37.06 27.44
N ALA A 361 11.66 -37.96 26.48
CA ALA A 361 10.48 -37.95 25.63
C ALA A 361 9.18 -37.96 26.48
N THR A 362 8.21 -37.14 26.07
CA THR A 362 6.94 -36.80 26.78
C THR A 362 6.16 -37.99 27.35
N GLY A 363 6.26 -39.18 26.75
CA GLY A 363 5.62 -40.40 27.27
C GLY A 363 6.35 -41.08 28.45
N MET A 364 7.69 -41.04 28.47
CA MET A 364 8.50 -41.64 29.54
C MET A 364 8.63 -40.72 30.75
N GLU A 365 8.62 -39.42 30.50
CA GLU A 365 8.68 -38.36 31.50
C GLU A 365 7.64 -38.54 32.62
N LYS A 366 6.38 -38.82 32.28
CA LYS A 366 5.30 -39.06 33.28
C LYS A 366 5.58 -40.24 34.19
N THR A 367 6.17 -41.31 33.66
CA THR A 367 6.46 -42.52 34.44
C THR A 367 7.68 -42.30 35.34
N ILE A 368 8.70 -41.61 34.83
CA ILE A 368 9.92 -41.28 35.57
C ILE A 368 9.62 -40.27 36.68
N ASN A 369 8.87 -39.21 36.40
CA ASN A 369 8.41 -38.24 37.39
C ASN A 369 7.61 -38.91 38.51
N ARG A 370 6.78 -39.91 38.18
CA ARG A 370 6.06 -40.70 39.20
C ARG A 370 7.01 -41.46 40.12
N TYR A 371 8.10 -42.04 39.59
CA TYR A 371 9.11 -42.73 40.40
C TYR A 371 9.87 -41.74 41.29
N ILE A 372 10.34 -40.63 40.73
CA ILE A 372 11.04 -39.56 41.45
C ILE A 372 10.18 -39.05 42.61
N LEU A 373 8.93 -38.65 42.35
CA LEU A 373 8.03 -38.14 43.39
C LEU A 373 7.79 -39.15 44.52
N ARG A 374 7.72 -40.44 44.20
CA ARG A 374 7.57 -41.49 45.20
C ARG A 374 8.83 -41.69 46.03
N LEU A 375 10.01 -41.66 45.41
CA LEU A 375 11.27 -41.75 46.14
C LEU A 375 11.52 -40.52 47.02
N LEU A 376 11.26 -39.32 46.51
CA LEU A 376 11.25 -38.08 47.29
C LEU A 376 10.28 -38.16 48.48
N SER A 377 9.11 -38.79 48.28
CA SER A 377 8.19 -39.04 49.38
C SER A 377 8.76 -40.00 50.43
N TYR A 378 9.63 -40.96 50.10
CA TYR A 378 10.32 -41.78 51.11
C TYR A 378 11.39 -40.97 51.83
N ILE A 379 12.17 -40.18 51.09
CA ILE A 379 13.22 -39.30 51.63
C ILE A 379 12.67 -38.31 52.65
N GLN A 380 11.56 -37.64 52.32
CA GLN A 380 10.96 -36.62 53.18
C GLN A 380 10.18 -37.18 54.38
N ARG A 381 9.79 -38.47 54.32
CA ARG A 381 8.83 -39.07 55.27
C ARG A 381 9.42 -40.21 56.08
N SER A 382 10.73 -40.39 56.09
CA SER A 382 11.42 -41.34 56.94
C SER A 382 11.68 -40.78 58.34
N GLY A 383 11.69 -41.66 59.35
CA GLY A 383 12.07 -41.34 60.74
C GLY A 383 10.93 -41.35 61.76
N SER A 384 11.23 -41.79 62.99
CA SER A 384 10.28 -41.99 64.10
C SER A 384 9.63 -40.68 64.58
N SER A 385 10.41 -39.60 64.72
CA SER A 385 9.93 -38.26 65.07
C SER A 385 8.95 -37.68 64.04
N ASN A 386 9.24 -37.88 62.75
CA ASN A 386 8.36 -37.46 61.66
C ASN A 386 7.05 -38.27 61.65
N HIS A 387 7.06 -39.53 62.06
CA HIS A 387 5.86 -40.38 62.13
C HIS A 387 4.92 -39.95 63.26
N GLU A 388 5.44 -39.68 64.45
CA GLU A 388 4.64 -39.19 65.58
C GLU A 388 4.05 -37.80 65.30
N TYR A 389 4.87 -36.90 64.73
CA TYR A 389 4.43 -35.59 64.26
C TYR A 389 3.24 -35.71 63.30
N ARG A 390 3.30 -36.65 62.35
CA ARG A 390 2.23 -36.94 61.37
C ARG A 390 0.94 -37.44 62.02
N ASN A 391 1.01 -38.32 63.01
CA ASN A 391 -0.18 -38.84 63.67
C ASN A 391 -0.93 -37.76 64.46
N VAL A 392 -0.21 -36.88 65.15
CA VAL A 392 -0.83 -35.75 65.86
C VAL A 392 -1.41 -34.75 64.87
N THR A 393 -0.67 -34.45 63.80
CA THR A 393 -1.11 -33.60 62.70
C THR A 393 -2.38 -34.12 62.01
N ALA A 394 -2.45 -35.43 61.71
CA ALA A 394 -3.63 -36.05 61.09
C ALA A 394 -4.86 -35.99 62.01
N LYS A 395 -4.67 -36.17 63.33
CA LYS A 395 -5.73 -35.99 64.32
C LYS A 395 -6.26 -34.55 64.35
N LEU A 396 -5.35 -33.57 64.35
CA LEU A 396 -5.72 -32.14 64.30
C LEU A 396 -6.50 -31.79 63.03
N LEU A 397 -6.05 -32.26 61.87
CA LEU A 397 -6.72 -32.02 60.59
C LEU A 397 -8.11 -32.67 60.55
N LYS A 398 -8.26 -33.88 61.12
CA LYS A 398 -9.55 -34.56 61.25
C LYS A 398 -10.52 -33.76 62.13
N SER A 399 -10.06 -33.27 63.27
CA SER A 399 -10.88 -32.42 64.16
C SER A 399 -11.26 -31.09 63.50
N ALA A 400 -10.33 -30.44 62.81
CA ALA A 400 -10.60 -29.22 62.03
C ALA A 400 -11.64 -29.47 60.92
N TYR A 401 -11.54 -30.60 60.22
CA TYR A 401 -12.48 -30.98 59.17
C TYR A 401 -13.90 -31.26 59.70
N VAL A 402 -14.03 -31.89 60.86
CA VAL A 402 -15.34 -32.13 61.52
C VAL A 402 -15.99 -30.80 61.91
N SER A 403 -15.21 -29.89 62.51
CA SER A 403 -15.69 -28.54 62.86
C SER A 403 -16.12 -27.75 61.61
N TYR A 404 -15.28 -27.77 60.57
CA TYR A 404 -15.57 -27.20 59.25
C TYR A 404 -16.90 -27.73 58.68
N ARG A 405 -17.10 -29.05 58.64
CA ARG A 405 -18.31 -29.66 58.07
C ARG A 405 -19.57 -29.27 58.83
N THR A 406 -19.47 -29.19 60.16
CA THR A 406 -20.59 -28.80 61.02
C THR A 406 -20.97 -27.34 60.79
N LEU A 407 -19.99 -26.43 60.83
CA LEU A 407 -20.20 -25.00 60.66
C LEU A 407 -20.61 -24.61 59.24
N LYS A 408 -20.11 -25.31 58.22
CA LYS A 408 -20.45 -25.06 56.81
C LYS A 408 -21.94 -25.15 56.53
N ASN A 409 -22.64 -26.06 57.22
CA ASN A 409 -24.07 -26.30 57.00
C ASN A 409 -24.96 -25.58 58.04
N LYS A 410 -24.37 -24.89 59.03
CA LYS A 410 -25.10 -24.19 60.09
C LYS A 410 -25.45 -22.77 59.63
N PRO A 411 -26.71 -22.32 59.70
CA PRO A 411 -27.06 -20.94 59.38
C PRO A 411 -26.35 -19.97 60.32
N LEU A 412 -25.79 -18.87 59.80
CA LEU A 412 -24.97 -17.93 60.56
C LEU A 412 -25.63 -17.41 61.86
N ARG A 413 -26.96 -17.25 61.84
CA ARG A 413 -27.78 -16.82 62.99
C ARG A 413 -27.83 -17.81 64.17
N LYS A 414 -27.40 -19.05 63.95
CA LYS A 414 -27.35 -20.15 64.93
C LYS A 414 -25.91 -20.53 65.31
N VAL A 415 -24.91 -19.84 64.76
CA VAL A 415 -23.50 -20.09 65.05
C VAL A 415 -23.14 -19.31 66.32
N ASP A 416 -22.50 -19.98 67.25
CA ASP A 416 -22.09 -19.37 68.51
C ASP A 416 -20.62 -18.93 68.43
N LYS A 417 -20.27 -17.88 69.19
CA LYS A 417 -18.91 -17.30 69.21
C LYS A 417 -17.84 -18.33 69.59
N GLU A 418 -18.19 -19.27 70.47
CA GLU A 418 -17.30 -20.35 70.92
C GLU A 418 -16.97 -21.35 69.80
N GLU A 419 -17.92 -21.63 68.89
CA GLU A 419 -17.70 -22.55 67.77
C GLU A 419 -16.74 -21.95 66.72
N VAL A 420 -16.85 -20.64 66.48
CA VAL A 420 -15.93 -19.89 65.59
C VAL A 420 -14.51 -19.89 66.18
N HIS A 421 -14.39 -19.63 67.49
CA HIS A 421 -13.11 -19.64 68.19
C HIS A 421 -12.47 -21.04 68.24
N ALA A 422 -13.28 -22.10 68.38
CA ALA A 422 -12.79 -23.47 68.33
C ALA A 422 -12.19 -23.82 66.95
N LEU A 423 -12.83 -23.44 65.85
CA LEU A 423 -12.28 -23.63 64.50
C LEU A 423 -11.01 -22.81 64.27
N ASP A 424 -10.97 -21.56 64.74
CA ASP A 424 -9.79 -20.70 64.68
C ASP A 424 -8.59 -21.32 65.42
N LYS A 425 -8.82 -21.82 66.64
CA LYS A 425 -7.82 -22.55 67.43
C LYS A 425 -7.29 -23.79 66.69
N PHE A 426 -8.15 -24.56 66.03
CA PHE A 426 -7.69 -25.70 65.22
C PHE A 426 -6.86 -25.27 64.01
N CYS A 427 -7.26 -24.22 63.30
CA CYS A 427 -6.48 -23.66 62.19
C CYS A 427 -5.10 -23.18 62.66
N TYR A 428 -5.01 -22.49 63.80
CA TYR A 428 -3.76 -22.04 64.40
C TYR A 428 -2.83 -23.20 64.81
N LEU A 429 -3.36 -24.23 65.47
CA LEU A 429 -2.58 -25.41 65.86
C LEU A 429 -2.12 -26.23 64.64
N THR A 430 -2.80 -26.10 63.51
CA THR A 430 -2.46 -26.76 62.25
C THR A 430 -1.44 -25.95 61.44
N SER A 431 -1.52 -24.61 61.50
CA SER A 431 -0.60 -23.68 60.82
C SER A 431 0.80 -23.67 61.45
N THR A 432 0.87 -23.71 62.78
CA THR A 432 2.13 -23.82 63.56
C THR A 432 2.90 -25.12 63.26
N ARG A 433 2.25 -26.07 62.59
CA ARG A 433 2.83 -27.33 62.13
C ARG A 433 3.16 -27.36 60.62
N GLY A 434 3.18 -26.21 59.95
CA GLY A 434 3.73 -26.08 58.59
C GLY A 434 3.00 -26.89 57.50
N ILE A 435 1.72 -27.22 57.69
CA ILE A 435 0.99 -28.08 56.76
C ILE A 435 0.44 -27.28 55.59
N SER A 436 0.83 -27.64 54.36
CA SER A 436 0.15 -27.20 53.14
C SER A 436 -0.57 -28.39 52.50
N SER A 437 -1.89 -28.45 52.66
CA SER A 437 -2.73 -29.40 51.94
C SER A 437 -3.96 -28.69 51.39
N VAL A 438 -4.51 -29.18 50.28
CA VAL A 438 -5.75 -28.63 49.70
C VAL A 438 -6.87 -28.61 50.75
N THR A 439 -6.97 -29.67 51.57
CA THR A 439 -7.93 -29.76 52.67
C THR A 439 -7.71 -28.67 53.73
N TYR A 440 -6.47 -28.46 54.17
CA TYR A 440 -6.14 -27.40 55.12
C TYR A 440 -6.42 -26.01 54.54
N ASN A 441 -6.03 -25.76 53.30
CA ASN A 441 -6.27 -24.48 52.63
C ASN A 441 -7.78 -24.20 52.53
N ASN A 442 -8.59 -25.21 52.22
CA ASN A 442 -10.05 -25.07 52.21
C ASN A 442 -10.64 -24.76 53.59
N ILE A 443 -10.14 -25.41 54.65
CA ILE A 443 -10.59 -25.16 56.03
C ILE A 443 -10.14 -23.77 56.49
N SER A 444 -8.89 -23.38 56.24
CA SER A 444 -8.33 -22.07 56.60
C SER A 444 -9.05 -20.93 55.86
N ASN A 445 -9.29 -21.09 54.56
CA ASN A 445 -10.05 -20.12 53.78
C ASN A 445 -11.47 -19.98 54.31
N PHE A 446 -12.14 -21.11 54.60
CA PHE A 446 -13.48 -21.09 55.19
C PHE A 446 -13.50 -20.47 56.58
N GLN A 447 -12.49 -20.71 57.42
CA GLN A 447 -12.41 -20.13 58.76
C GLN A 447 -12.27 -18.61 58.68
N ARG A 448 -11.37 -18.10 57.83
CA ARG A 448 -11.22 -16.66 57.60
C ARG A 448 -12.53 -16.04 57.09
N ASP A 449 -13.16 -16.67 56.11
CA ASP A 449 -14.44 -16.23 55.58
C ASP A 449 -15.56 -16.29 56.64
N LEU A 450 -15.63 -17.34 57.45
CA LEU A 450 -16.61 -17.48 58.52
C LEU A 450 -16.42 -16.42 59.61
N ALA A 451 -15.18 -16.15 60.03
CA ALA A 451 -14.86 -15.14 61.03
C ALA A 451 -15.31 -13.75 60.53
N VAL A 452 -14.96 -13.41 59.29
CA VAL A 452 -15.37 -12.15 58.66
C VAL A 452 -16.89 -12.07 58.53
N ARG A 453 -17.56 -13.11 58.01
CA ARG A 453 -19.02 -13.13 57.88
C ARG A 453 -19.72 -13.01 59.23
N PHE A 454 -19.19 -13.65 60.27
CA PHE A 454 -19.76 -13.62 61.61
C PHE A 454 -19.62 -12.24 62.27
N GLU A 455 -18.44 -11.62 62.14
CA GLU A 455 -18.22 -10.25 62.59
C GLU A 455 -19.13 -9.25 61.83
N LEU A 456 -19.19 -9.35 60.51
CA LEU A 456 -20.09 -8.55 59.68
C LEU A 456 -21.56 -8.74 60.07
N TYR A 457 -21.96 -9.97 60.42
CA TYR A 457 -23.32 -10.24 60.89
C TYR A 457 -23.62 -9.54 62.23
N GLN A 458 -22.67 -9.54 63.17
CA GLN A 458 -22.82 -8.79 64.43
C GLN A 458 -22.88 -7.28 64.19
N GLN A 459 -22.04 -6.76 63.30
CA GLN A 459 -22.08 -5.35 62.88
C GLN A 459 -23.41 -5.00 62.19
N GLN A 460 -23.91 -5.85 61.29
CA GLN A 460 -25.20 -5.67 60.62
C GLN A 460 -26.38 -5.66 61.61
N GLN A 461 -26.38 -6.52 62.63
CA GLN A 461 -27.44 -6.49 63.65
C GLN A 461 -27.47 -5.15 64.41
N SER A 462 -26.31 -4.61 64.78
CA SER A 462 -26.23 -3.32 65.46
C SER A 462 -26.61 -2.15 64.55
N HIS A 463 -26.26 -2.23 63.26
CA HIS A 463 -26.59 -1.21 62.26
C HIS A 463 -28.08 -1.17 61.91
N ARG A 464 -28.74 -2.33 61.73
CA ARG A 464 -30.19 -2.40 61.43
C ARG A 464 -31.05 -1.70 62.48
N LYS A 465 -30.64 -1.72 63.75
CA LYS A 465 -31.32 -0.98 64.83
C LYS A 465 -31.21 0.54 64.66
N LYS A 466 -30.06 1.06 64.21
CA LYS A 466 -29.86 2.50 63.94
C LYS A 466 -30.60 2.95 62.67
N GLU A 467 -30.60 2.14 61.62
CA GLU A 467 -31.27 2.46 60.34
C GLU A 467 -32.79 2.56 60.43
N ALA A 468 -33.43 1.71 61.24
CA ALA A 468 -34.88 1.75 61.43
C ALA A 468 -35.37 3.14 61.91
N LEU A 469 -34.60 3.80 62.78
CA LEU A 469 -34.90 5.13 63.30
C LEU A 469 -34.71 6.23 62.22
N SER A 470 -33.65 6.13 61.43
CA SER A 470 -33.35 7.06 60.33
C SER A 470 -34.38 6.97 59.19
N LEU A 471 -34.88 5.77 58.87
CA LEU A 471 -35.89 5.55 57.83
C LEU A 471 -37.22 6.26 58.13
N VAL A 472 -37.62 6.29 59.39
CA VAL A 472 -38.85 7.00 59.83
C VAL A 472 -38.72 8.50 59.59
N LYS A 473 -37.56 9.09 59.90
CA LYS A 473 -37.30 10.52 59.67
C LYS A 473 -37.25 10.87 58.17
N PHE A 474 -36.62 10.03 57.35
CA PHE A 474 -36.57 10.21 55.89
C PHE A 474 -37.95 10.18 55.23
N ARG A 475 -38.84 9.27 55.65
CA ARG A 475 -40.22 9.21 55.14
C ARG A 475 -40.99 10.50 55.37
N LYS A 476 -40.80 11.16 56.52
CA LYS A 476 -41.44 12.46 56.83
C LYS A 476 -40.95 13.58 55.92
N LEU A 477 -39.64 13.62 55.62
CA LEU A 477 -39.06 14.61 54.70
C LEU A 477 -39.63 14.46 53.28
N TYR A 478 -39.63 13.24 52.75
CA TYR A 478 -40.15 12.96 51.41
C TYR A 478 -41.61 13.42 51.24
N ASN A 479 -42.48 13.06 52.19
CA ASN A 479 -43.90 13.45 52.13
C ASN A 479 -44.07 14.98 52.09
N ARG A 480 -43.22 15.73 52.81
CA ARG A 480 -43.25 17.20 52.84
C ARG A 480 -42.74 17.83 51.54
N MET A 481 -41.79 17.22 50.84
CA MET A 481 -41.30 17.77 49.57
C MET A 481 -42.28 17.51 48.43
N ARG A 482 -42.92 16.34 48.43
CA ARG A 482 -43.91 15.96 47.42
C ARG A 482 -45.13 16.89 47.37
N SER A 483 -45.45 17.58 48.46
CA SER A 483 -46.59 18.51 48.50
C SER A 483 -46.34 19.85 47.79
N TYR A 484 -45.16 20.08 47.20
CA TYR A 484 -44.84 21.29 46.45
C TYR A 484 -44.65 20.99 44.96
N ASP A 485 -45.30 21.76 44.09
CA ASP A 485 -45.09 21.68 42.63
C ASP A 485 -43.75 22.28 42.19
N LEU A 486 -43.32 23.35 42.86
CA LEU A 486 -41.99 23.95 42.81
C LEU A 486 -41.56 24.27 44.25
N PHE A 487 -40.49 23.65 44.73
CA PHE A 487 -40.06 23.80 46.12
C PHE A 487 -39.32 25.13 46.32
N PRO A 488 -39.52 25.87 47.43
CA PRO A 488 -38.82 27.15 47.64
C PRO A 488 -37.30 26.98 47.76
N MET A 489 -36.54 27.79 47.02
CA MET A 489 -35.08 27.68 46.93
C MET A 489 -34.38 27.94 48.28
N GLU A 490 -34.90 28.83 49.13
CA GLU A 490 -34.34 29.12 50.47
C GLU A 490 -34.38 27.94 51.44
N HIS A 491 -35.23 26.94 51.21
CA HIS A 491 -35.38 25.77 52.08
C HIS A 491 -34.51 24.59 51.65
N LEU A 492 -33.89 24.65 50.46
CA LEU A 492 -33.03 23.58 49.96
C LEU A 492 -31.82 23.28 50.87
N PRO A 493 -31.12 24.24 51.49
CA PRO A 493 -30.02 23.94 52.41
C PRO A 493 -30.44 23.02 53.57
N LYS A 494 -31.62 23.25 54.16
CA LYS A 494 -32.13 22.44 55.26
C LYS A 494 -32.53 21.04 54.81
N VAL A 495 -33.05 20.90 53.59
CA VAL A 495 -33.30 19.59 52.96
C VAL A 495 -32.00 18.81 52.79
N TYR A 496 -30.93 19.45 52.31
CA TYR A 496 -29.62 18.79 52.17
C TYR A 496 -29.01 18.42 53.52
N GLU A 497 -29.15 19.26 54.55
CA GLU A 497 -28.68 18.96 55.92
C GLU A 497 -29.37 17.71 56.48
N ILE A 498 -30.70 17.63 56.38
CA ILE A 498 -31.47 16.47 56.83
C ILE A 498 -31.10 15.22 56.02
N ARG A 499 -30.86 15.33 54.70
CA ARG A 499 -30.42 14.21 53.85
C ARG A 499 -28.98 13.76 54.15
N ARG A 500 -28.07 14.67 54.51
CA ARG A 500 -26.69 14.35 54.90
C ARG A 500 -26.61 13.63 56.25
N GLY A 501 -27.57 13.85 57.15
CA GLY A 501 -27.62 13.20 58.45
C GLY A 501 -28.12 11.74 58.44
N PHE A 502 -28.40 11.16 57.28
CA PHE A 502 -28.87 9.77 57.16
C PHE A 502 -27.88 8.88 56.41
N ASP A 503 -27.05 8.16 57.16
CA ASP A 503 -26.25 7.05 56.64
C ASP A 503 -27.09 5.77 56.55
N PHE A 504 -27.48 5.38 55.33
CA PHE A 504 -28.25 4.16 55.05
C PHE A 504 -27.39 3.08 54.38
N PHE A 505 -26.19 2.85 54.91
CA PHE A 505 -25.21 1.98 54.28
C PHE A 505 -25.55 0.47 54.31
N LEU A 506 -26.54 -0.01 55.09
CA LEU A 506 -26.86 -1.45 55.24
C LEU A 506 -28.37 -1.77 55.23
N VAL A 507 -29.19 -0.98 54.54
CA VAL A 507 -30.61 -1.28 54.35
C VAL A 507 -30.81 -2.40 53.31
N SER A 508 -31.88 -3.19 53.44
CA SER A 508 -32.17 -4.26 52.46
C SER A 508 -32.32 -3.69 51.04
N PRO A 509 -32.00 -4.43 49.96
CA PRO A 509 -32.10 -3.92 48.59
C PRO A 509 -33.49 -3.39 48.23
N GLN A 510 -34.54 -4.00 48.77
CA GLN A 510 -35.92 -3.54 48.58
C GLN A 510 -36.16 -2.19 49.27
N THR A 511 -35.65 -2.03 50.50
CA THR A 511 -35.70 -0.75 51.22
C THR A 511 -34.81 0.31 50.56
N GLY A 512 -33.63 -0.08 50.09
CA GLY A 512 -32.72 0.76 49.32
C GLY A 512 -33.35 1.24 48.02
N ARG A 513 -34.06 0.37 47.28
CA ARG A 513 -34.85 0.76 46.11
C ARG A 513 -35.93 1.77 46.47
N ILE A 514 -36.69 1.53 47.54
CA ILE A 514 -37.71 2.48 47.99
C ILE A 514 -37.09 3.84 48.37
N ILE A 515 -35.96 3.84 49.09
CA ILE A 515 -35.23 5.07 49.43
C ILE A 515 -34.72 5.75 48.17
N ALA A 516 -34.11 5.01 47.24
CA ALA A 516 -33.57 5.52 45.99
C ALA A 516 -34.67 6.09 45.09
N THR A 517 -35.81 5.41 44.95
CA THR A 517 -36.98 5.93 44.24
C THR A 517 -37.46 7.23 44.87
N LYS A 518 -37.63 7.27 46.20
CA LYS A 518 -38.07 8.48 46.89
C LYS A 518 -37.04 9.61 46.85
N ASN A 519 -35.74 9.29 46.94
CA ASN A 519 -34.65 10.25 46.76
C ASN A 519 -34.62 10.75 45.32
N SER A 520 -34.82 9.89 44.33
CA SER A 520 -34.91 10.26 42.92
C SER A 520 -36.10 11.16 42.65
N GLU A 521 -37.22 10.95 43.34
CA GLU A 521 -38.38 11.83 43.27
C GLU A 521 -38.10 13.18 43.95
N ILE A 522 -37.45 13.19 45.13
CA ILE A 522 -36.96 14.42 45.77
C ILE A 522 -35.99 15.15 44.84
N ASP A 523 -35.03 14.45 44.25
CA ASP A 523 -34.04 14.99 43.33
C ASP A 523 -34.71 15.47 42.05
N SER A 524 -35.77 14.80 41.59
CA SER A 524 -36.60 15.27 40.47
C SER A 524 -37.31 16.58 40.83
N ILE A 525 -37.87 16.71 42.04
CA ILE A 525 -38.48 17.96 42.52
C ILE A 525 -37.42 19.07 42.61
N ILE A 526 -36.28 18.79 43.24
CA ILE A 526 -35.16 19.74 43.35
C ILE A 526 -34.62 20.12 41.97
N LEU A 527 -34.46 19.16 41.08
CA LEU A 527 -33.95 19.37 39.73
C LEU A 527 -34.98 20.10 38.88
N LYS A 528 -36.29 19.85 39.05
CA LYS A 528 -37.36 20.61 38.40
C LYS A 528 -37.34 22.05 38.89
N THR A 529 -37.18 22.28 40.19
CA THR A 529 -37.02 23.62 40.78
C THR A 529 -35.74 24.31 40.30
N LYS A 530 -34.59 23.63 40.33
CA LYS A 530 -33.31 24.16 39.86
C LYS A 530 -33.27 24.36 38.36
N ARG A 531 -33.86 23.48 37.56
CA ARG A 531 -34.02 23.64 36.11
C ARG A 531 -35.01 24.75 35.81
N HIS A 532 -36.04 24.95 36.61
CA HIS A 532 -36.93 26.09 36.44
C HIS A 532 -36.20 27.40 36.76
N ASP A 533 -35.44 27.48 37.87
CA ASP A 533 -34.66 28.67 38.23
C ASP A 533 -33.46 28.93 37.29
N ALA A 534 -32.77 27.86 36.89
CA ALA A 534 -31.67 27.90 35.93
C ALA A 534 -32.17 28.12 34.51
N ALA A 535 -33.28 27.55 34.05
CA ALA A 535 -33.86 27.86 32.74
C ALA A 535 -34.44 29.28 32.71
N LYS A 536 -34.91 29.82 33.84
CA LYS A 536 -35.27 31.24 33.95
C LYS A 536 -34.04 32.16 33.82
N LYS A 537 -32.86 31.70 34.24
CA LYS A 537 -31.58 32.46 34.15
C LYS A 537 -30.77 32.19 32.86
N LEU A 538 -30.78 30.97 32.29
CA LEU A 538 -30.13 30.57 31.03
C LEU A 538 -30.92 31.02 29.80
N ARG A 539 -32.27 30.97 29.82
CA ARG A 539 -33.08 31.43 28.67
C ARG A 539 -32.90 32.91 28.34
N ILE A 540 -32.42 33.71 29.29
CA ILE A 540 -32.12 35.12 29.05
C ILE A 540 -30.73 35.25 28.40
N SER A 541 -29.73 34.50 28.86
CA SER A 541 -28.36 34.51 28.34
C SER A 541 -28.25 33.95 26.92
N ASP A 542 -28.82 32.76 26.68
CA ASP A 542 -28.76 32.08 25.37
C ASP A 542 -29.59 32.80 24.29
N PHE A 543 -30.65 33.51 24.71
CA PHE A 543 -31.46 34.36 23.84
C PHE A 543 -30.66 35.55 23.29
N TYR A 544 -29.86 36.23 24.12
CA TYR A 544 -29.06 37.37 23.65
C TYR A 544 -27.92 36.93 22.72
N GLU A 545 -27.34 35.75 22.93
CA GLU A 545 -26.30 35.21 22.04
C GLU A 545 -26.86 34.77 20.68
N HIS A 546 -27.99 34.04 20.67
CA HIS A 546 -28.66 33.64 19.42
C HIS A 546 -29.25 34.85 18.68
N LYS A 547 -29.83 35.82 19.39
CA LYS A 547 -30.31 37.07 18.81
C LYS A 547 -29.16 37.86 18.16
N LYS A 548 -27.99 37.93 18.81
CA LYS A 548 -26.80 38.56 18.23
C LYS A 548 -26.34 37.84 16.97
N GLY A 549 -26.28 36.51 16.99
CA GLY A 549 -25.92 35.68 15.83
C GLY A 549 -26.86 35.87 14.63
N MET A 550 -28.18 35.86 14.86
CA MET A 550 -29.17 36.10 13.80
C MET A 550 -29.17 37.53 13.29
N VAL A 551 -29.00 38.54 14.14
CA VAL A 551 -28.89 39.93 13.70
C VAL A 551 -27.67 40.12 12.80
N THR A 552 -26.53 39.49 13.14
CA THR A 552 -25.33 39.51 12.28
C THR A 552 -25.55 38.77 10.96
N ALA A 553 -26.16 37.58 10.99
CA ALA A 553 -26.45 36.81 9.78
C ALA A 553 -27.45 37.55 8.86
N LYS A 554 -28.50 38.17 9.42
CA LYS A 554 -29.47 38.97 8.68
C LYS A 554 -28.81 40.15 7.98
N LEU A 555 -27.97 40.91 8.68
CA LEU A 555 -27.23 42.03 8.08
C LEU A 555 -26.34 41.58 6.91
N GLN A 556 -25.79 40.36 6.97
CA GLN A 556 -24.98 39.81 5.88
C GLN A 556 -25.83 39.39 4.68
N VAL A 557 -27.00 38.76 4.91
CA VAL A 557 -27.94 38.41 3.84
C VAL A 557 -28.51 39.67 3.18
N ASP A 558 -28.90 40.68 3.96
CA ASP A 558 -29.39 41.96 3.45
C ASP A 558 -28.30 42.68 2.62
N ALA A 559 -27.03 42.58 3.01
CA ALA A 559 -25.92 43.11 2.21
C ALA A 559 -25.77 42.36 0.88
N LEU A 560 -25.83 41.03 0.91
CA LEU A 560 -25.74 40.18 -0.29
C LEU A 560 -26.91 40.42 -1.27
N LEU A 561 -28.14 40.55 -0.76
CA LEU A 561 -29.30 40.89 -1.57
C LEU A 561 -29.20 42.29 -2.18
N ASN A 562 -28.73 43.28 -1.40
CA ASN A 562 -28.47 44.62 -1.93
C ASN A 562 -27.37 44.62 -3.00
N ASP A 563 -26.33 43.81 -2.85
CA ASP A 563 -25.29 43.65 -3.86
C ASP A 563 -25.88 43.03 -5.14
N LEU A 564 -26.73 42.00 -5.01
CA LEU A 564 -27.42 41.39 -6.15
C LEU A 564 -28.36 42.38 -6.85
N ASP A 565 -29.16 43.14 -6.10
CA ASP A 565 -30.07 44.15 -6.65
C ASP A 565 -29.30 45.30 -7.35
N LYS A 566 -28.20 45.77 -6.75
CA LYS A 566 -27.32 46.77 -7.37
C LYS A 566 -26.74 46.26 -8.68
N ILE A 567 -26.26 45.02 -8.66
CA ILE A 567 -25.74 44.32 -9.84
C ILE A 567 -26.83 44.19 -10.92
N LEU A 568 -28.05 43.77 -10.55
CA LEU A 568 -29.17 43.63 -11.48
C LEU A 568 -29.57 44.98 -12.09
N LYS A 569 -29.64 46.04 -11.28
CA LYS A 569 -29.99 47.40 -11.73
C LYS A 569 -28.93 48.02 -12.62
N GLN A 570 -27.65 47.86 -12.29
CA GLN A 570 -26.54 48.36 -13.11
C GLN A 570 -26.52 47.71 -14.51
N ASN A 571 -26.91 46.44 -14.59
CA ASN A 571 -26.82 45.65 -15.82
C ASN A 571 -28.19 45.42 -16.51
N HIS A 572 -29.26 46.02 -15.99
CA HIS A 572 -30.64 45.85 -16.45
C HIS A 572 -30.86 46.09 -17.96
N PRO A 573 -30.24 47.09 -18.61
CA PRO A 573 -30.48 47.34 -20.03
C PRO A 573 -30.01 46.18 -20.93
N LEU A 574 -28.82 45.63 -20.64
CA LEU A 574 -28.26 44.44 -21.30
C LEU A 574 -29.15 43.20 -21.06
N LEU A 575 -29.59 42.99 -19.82
CA LEU A 575 -30.45 41.85 -19.47
C LEU A 575 -31.82 41.87 -20.18
N LYS A 576 -32.34 43.08 -20.45
CA LYS A 576 -33.59 43.29 -21.18
C LYS A 576 -33.44 42.99 -22.68
N GLU A 577 -32.30 43.37 -23.27
CA GLU A 577 -31.99 43.16 -24.68
C GLU A 577 -31.93 41.66 -25.05
N TYR A 578 -31.34 40.83 -24.17
CA TYR A 578 -31.22 39.39 -24.38
C TYR A 578 -32.37 38.56 -23.79
N GLY A 579 -33.45 39.20 -23.31
CA GLY A 579 -34.64 38.52 -22.80
C GLY A 579 -34.47 37.80 -21.45
N LEU A 580 -33.35 38.02 -20.75
CA LEU A 580 -32.97 37.30 -19.53
C LEU A 580 -33.55 37.92 -18.25
N ALA A 581 -34.04 39.16 -18.32
CA ALA A 581 -34.66 39.87 -17.20
C ALA A 581 -35.88 39.15 -16.59
N ARG A 582 -36.56 38.28 -17.34
CA ARG A 582 -37.80 37.59 -16.92
C ARG A 582 -37.58 36.26 -16.19
N LEU A 583 -36.41 35.63 -16.30
CA LEU A 583 -36.18 34.28 -15.75
C LEU A 583 -35.93 34.29 -14.23
N TYR A 584 -35.43 35.40 -13.69
CA TYR A 584 -34.85 35.40 -12.33
C TYR A 584 -35.58 36.29 -11.33
N THR A 585 -36.65 36.98 -11.75
CA THR A 585 -37.53 37.70 -10.83
C THR A 585 -38.25 36.74 -9.90
N LYS A 586 -38.63 35.53 -10.37
CA LYS A 586 -39.35 34.56 -9.53
C LYS A 586 -38.48 33.94 -8.44
N GLU A 587 -37.25 33.53 -8.76
CA GLU A 587 -36.35 32.89 -7.78
C GLU A 587 -35.83 33.86 -6.72
N VAL A 588 -35.52 35.11 -7.12
CA VAL A 588 -35.13 36.17 -6.18
C VAL A 588 -36.32 36.56 -5.30
N THR A 589 -37.53 36.70 -5.86
CA THR A 589 -38.73 36.97 -5.07
C THR A 589 -39.10 35.78 -4.16
N ASP A 590 -38.93 34.53 -4.60
CA ASP A 590 -39.15 33.34 -3.77
C ASP A 590 -38.14 33.30 -2.60
N LEU A 591 -36.88 33.68 -2.83
CA LEU A 591 -35.85 33.82 -1.79
C LEU A 591 -36.12 35.00 -0.84
N GLU A 592 -36.52 36.16 -1.34
CA GLU A 592 -36.91 37.32 -0.52
C GLU A 592 -38.15 37.02 0.33
N ILE A 593 -39.14 36.30 -0.22
CA ILE A 593 -40.31 35.81 0.52
C ILE A 593 -39.88 34.80 1.58
N TYR A 594 -38.96 33.89 1.25
CA TYR A 594 -38.44 32.88 2.17
C TYR A 594 -37.67 33.51 3.34
N ILE A 595 -36.84 34.53 3.07
CA ILE A 595 -36.10 35.30 4.08
C ILE A 595 -37.05 36.17 4.92
N SER A 596 -38.01 36.85 4.28
CA SER A 596 -39.01 37.67 4.97
C SER A 596 -39.87 36.85 5.93
N LYS A 597 -40.15 35.59 5.60
CA LYS A 597 -40.90 34.65 6.46
C LYS A 597 -40.18 34.35 7.78
N TYR A 598 -38.84 34.36 7.80
CA TYR A 598 -38.04 34.20 9.01
C TYR A 598 -37.74 35.51 9.74
N VAL A 599 -37.71 36.62 9.01
CA VAL A 599 -37.39 37.96 9.54
C VAL A 599 -38.60 38.66 10.17
N VAL A 600 -39.82 38.39 9.71
CA VAL A 600 -41.03 39.14 10.14
C VAL A 600 -41.80 38.47 11.29
N THR A 601 -41.55 37.20 11.64
CA THR A 601 -42.34 36.52 12.69
C THR A 601 -41.77 36.57 14.11
N ASN A 602 -40.64 37.24 14.38
CA ASN A 602 -39.95 37.10 15.68
C ASN A 602 -39.63 38.41 16.42
N ASP A 603 -40.49 39.43 16.29
CA ASP A 603 -40.43 40.56 17.22
C ASP A 603 -41.11 40.30 18.57
N ASP A 604 -41.82 39.17 18.76
CA ASP A 604 -42.35 38.81 20.09
C ASP A 604 -42.30 37.30 20.43
N ALA A 605 -41.57 37.01 21.51
CA ALA A 605 -41.73 35.90 22.47
C ALA A 605 -41.71 34.42 22.04
N ALA A 606 -41.53 34.06 20.76
CA ALA A 606 -41.29 32.67 20.38
C ALA A 606 -39.79 32.31 20.55
N ILE A 607 -39.50 31.27 21.34
CA ILE A 607 -38.13 30.77 21.55
C ILE A 607 -37.59 30.28 20.21
N ILE A 608 -36.69 31.05 19.61
CA ILE A 608 -35.99 30.70 18.38
C ILE A 608 -35.12 29.49 18.66
N SER A 609 -35.34 28.41 17.92
CA SER A 609 -34.63 27.15 18.08
C SER A 609 -33.29 27.18 17.34
N SER A 610 -32.32 26.36 17.75
CA SER A 610 -31.06 26.18 17.01
C SER A 610 -31.25 25.74 15.54
N ARG A 611 -32.40 25.14 15.24
CA ARG A 611 -32.80 24.77 13.88
C ARG A 611 -33.06 26.01 13.02
N ASP A 612 -33.71 27.02 13.57
CA ASP A 612 -34.01 28.26 12.85
C ASP A 612 -32.73 29.03 12.48
N LEU A 613 -31.69 28.99 13.32
CA LEU A 613 -30.37 29.57 12.99
C LEU A 613 -29.63 28.75 11.91
N THR A 614 -29.80 27.42 11.92
CA THR A 614 -29.19 26.53 10.92
C THR A 614 -29.84 26.73 9.56
N ASP A 615 -31.18 26.72 9.52
CA ASP A 615 -31.97 26.95 8.31
C ASP A 615 -31.69 28.37 7.73
N PHE A 616 -31.47 29.37 8.59
CA PHE A 616 -31.08 30.71 8.16
C PHE A 616 -29.65 30.78 7.58
N ASN A 617 -28.70 30.05 8.16
CA ASN A 617 -27.34 29.97 7.62
C ASN A 617 -27.28 29.19 6.30
N GLU A 618 -28.06 28.12 6.15
CA GLU A 618 -28.21 27.41 4.88
C GLU A 618 -28.81 28.33 3.81
N THR A 619 -29.79 29.16 4.17
CA THR A 619 -30.36 30.17 3.28
C THR A 619 -29.30 31.21 2.87
N LYS A 620 -28.47 31.67 3.81
CA LYS A 620 -27.34 32.58 3.52
C LYS A 620 -26.37 31.97 2.51
N THR A 621 -25.97 30.71 2.72
CA THR A 621 -25.10 30.01 1.77
C THR A 621 -25.76 29.89 0.40
N GLY A 622 -27.05 29.56 0.34
CA GLY A 622 -27.82 29.55 -0.91
C GLY A 622 -27.80 30.90 -1.64
N CYS A 623 -27.92 32.02 -0.92
CA CYS A 623 -27.79 33.36 -1.50
C CYS A 623 -26.38 33.63 -2.04
N GLU A 624 -25.33 33.24 -1.31
CA GLU A 624 -23.93 33.39 -1.76
C GLU A 624 -23.67 32.57 -3.04
N GLU A 625 -24.20 31.35 -3.11
CA GLU A 625 -24.09 30.51 -4.31
C GLU A 625 -24.88 31.08 -5.49
N LEU A 626 -26.10 31.57 -5.25
CA LEU A 626 -26.91 32.22 -6.29
C LEU A 626 -26.21 33.46 -6.85
N ILE A 627 -25.60 34.29 -5.99
CA ILE A 627 -24.83 35.48 -6.42
C ILE A 627 -23.62 35.05 -7.24
N ARG A 628 -22.91 34.01 -6.82
CA ARG A 628 -21.75 33.48 -7.55
C ARG A 628 -22.16 32.92 -8.92
N ASP A 629 -23.23 32.15 -8.96
CA ASP A 629 -23.76 31.57 -10.20
C ASP A 629 -24.28 32.66 -11.13
N TRP A 630 -24.89 33.70 -10.57
CA TRP A 630 -25.30 34.88 -11.30
C TRP A 630 -24.11 35.63 -11.87
N TRP A 631 -23.04 35.82 -11.10
CA TRP A 631 -21.82 36.48 -11.58
C TRP A 631 -21.15 35.69 -12.70
N ASN A 632 -21.17 34.36 -12.61
CA ASN A 632 -20.68 33.47 -13.65
C ASN A 632 -21.54 33.54 -14.92
N ALA A 633 -22.86 33.41 -14.79
CA ALA A 633 -23.79 33.52 -15.91
C ALA A 633 -23.72 34.89 -16.57
N PHE A 634 -23.69 35.96 -15.77
CA PHE A 634 -23.53 37.32 -16.25
C PHE A 634 -22.18 37.52 -16.93
N SER A 635 -21.08 36.96 -16.42
CA SER A 635 -19.78 37.03 -17.09
C SER A 635 -19.81 36.38 -18.48
N VAL A 636 -20.55 35.27 -18.64
CA VAL A 636 -20.74 34.60 -19.93
C VAL A 636 -21.62 35.43 -20.86
N ILE A 637 -22.80 35.88 -20.39
CA ILE A 637 -23.71 36.74 -21.15
C ILE A 637 -23.03 38.04 -21.56
N ARG A 638 -22.27 38.64 -20.64
CA ARG A 638 -21.45 39.84 -20.87
C ARG A 638 -20.39 39.56 -21.92
N SER A 639 -19.66 38.45 -21.86
CA SER A 639 -18.66 38.10 -22.89
C SER A 639 -19.28 37.96 -24.28
N ASP A 640 -20.48 37.39 -24.37
CA ASP A 640 -21.17 37.21 -25.64
C ASP A 640 -21.82 38.50 -26.14
N ALA A 641 -22.40 39.31 -25.25
CA ALA A 641 -22.90 40.65 -25.57
C ALA A 641 -21.75 41.61 -25.97
N GLU A 642 -20.58 41.50 -25.33
CA GLU A 642 -19.36 42.22 -25.69
C GLU A 642 -18.91 41.87 -27.10
N LYS A 643 -18.94 40.59 -27.49
CA LYS A 643 -18.64 40.17 -28.87
C LYS A 643 -19.66 40.73 -29.86
N ILE A 644 -20.94 40.72 -29.52
CA ILE A 644 -22.01 41.23 -30.40
C ILE A 644 -21.88 42.76 -30.55
N LEU A 645 -21.78 43.50 -29.45
CA LEU A 645 -21.59 44.97 -29.47
C LEU A 645 -20.29 45.37 -30.19
N LEU A 646 -19.20 44.63 -30.02
CA LEU A 646 -17.96 44.88 -30.76
C LEU A 646 -18.11 44.59 -32.26
N THR A 647 -18.91 43.58 -32.63
CA THR A 647 -19.24 43.26 -34.02
C THR A 647 -20.08 44.37 -34.63
N ASP A 648 -21.15 44.79 -33.97
CA ASP A 648 -22.04 45.87 -34.43
C ASP A 648 -21.30 47.20 -34.54
N PHE A 649 -20.36 47.48 -33.63
CA PHE A 649 -19.52 48.69 -33.68
C PHE A 649 -18.48 48.64 -34.80
N ASN A 650 -17.93 47.46 -35.10
CA ASN A 650 -17.06 47.27 -36.26
C ASN A 650 -17.84 47.39 -37.57
N ASP A 651 -19.06 46.86 -37.62
CA ASP A 651 -19.95 46.97 -38.78
C ASP A 651 -20.41 48.40 -38.99
N LEU A 652 -20.68 49.16 -37.93
CA LEU A 652 -20.88 50.60 -38.00
C LEU A 652 -19.66 51.28 -38.62
N ASN A 653 -18.44 51.04 -38.12
CA ASN A 653 -17.22 51.62 -38.71
C ASN A 653 -17.07 51.27 -40.19
N ASN A 654 -17.34 50.01 -40.57
CA ASN A 654 -17.29 49.57 -41.97
C ASN A 654 -18.38 50.24 -42.82
N ASN A 655 -19.58 50.43 -42.27
CA ASN A 655 -20.68 51.14 -42.92
C ASN A 655 -20.35 52.63 -43.08
N LEU A 656 -19.70 53.26 -42.11
CA LEU A 656 -19.23 54.64 -42.20
C LEU A 656 -18.11 54.79 -43.23
N ASP A 657 -17.13 53.88 -43.24
CA ASP A 657 -16.09 53.81 -44.27
C ASP A 657 -16.72 53.67 -45.68
N THR A 658 -17.76 52.84 -45.81
CA THR A 658 -18.51 52.65 -47.06
C THR A 658 -19.32 53.91 -47.43
N LEU A 659 -19.94 54.57 -46.47
CA LEU A 659 -20.69 55.81 -46.67
C LEU A 659 -19.77 56.94 -47.11
N ILE A 660 -18.56 57.06 -46.55
CA ILE A 660 -17.53 58.02 -46.97
C ILE A 660 -17.17 57.83 -48.44
N VAL A 661 -17.04 56.59 -48.90
CA VAL A 661 -16.80 56.28 -50.32
C VAL A 661 -17.97 56.76 -51.19
N LYS A 662 -19.21 56.55 -50.77
CA LYS A 662 -20.39 57.02 -51.51
C LYS A 662 -20.57 58.55 -51.47
N ILE A 663 -20.26 59.19 -50.35
CA ILE A 663 -20.22 60.66 -50.22
C ILE A 663 -19.21 61.24 -51.22
N ARG A 664 -18.05 60.59 -51.39
CA ARG A 664 -17.02 61.00 -52.36
C ARG A 664 -17.45 60.75 -53.81
N SER A 665 -18.30 59.76 -54.08
CA SER A 665 -18.89 59.54 -55.41
C SER A 665 -20.10 60.42 -55.69
N GLY A 666 -20.65 61.11 -54.68
CA GLY A 666 -21.77 62.03 -54.80
C GLY A 666 -23.16 61.39 -54.62
N ASP A 667 -23.23 60.12 -54.24
CA ASP A 667 -24.47 59.31 -54.24
C ASP A 667 -25.21 59.29 -52.88
N CYS A 668 -24.79 60.10 -51.90
CA CYS A 668 -25.37 60.12 -50.56
C CYS A 668 -25.49 61.55 -50.01
N ASP A 669 -26.47 61.78 -49.13
CA ASP A 669 -26.71 63.09 -48.51
C ASP A 669 -26.41 63.09 -46.99
N ARG A 670 -26.60 64.25 -46.34
CA ARG A 670 -26.32 64.43 -44.91
C ARG A 670 -27.21 63.58 -44.00
N SER A 671 -28.42 63.21 -44.41
CA SER A 671 -29.37 62.50 -43.56
C SER A 671 -28.91 61.07 -43.26
N ASP A 672 -28.24 60.42 -44.22
CA ASP A 672 -27.66 59.08 -44.04
C ASP A 672 -26.54 59.06 -43.00
N LEU A 673 -25.70 60.11 -42.98
CA LEU A 673 -24.63 60.25 -42.00
C LEU A 673 -25.19 60.49 -40.58
N THR A 674 -26.26 61.30 -40.47
CA THR A 674 -26.95 61.53 -39.19
C THR A 674 -27.59 60.26 -38.65
N ASN A 675 -28.26 59.46 -39.50
CA ASN A 675 -28.83 58.18 -39.10
C ASN A 675 -27.77 57.18 -38.61
N LEU A 676 -26.59 57.17 -39.22
CA LEU A 676 -25.46 56.36 -38.73
C LEU A 676 -24.93 56.86 -37.39
N HIS A 677 -24.87 58.18 -37.21
CA HIS A 677 -24.44 58.81 -35.96
C HIS A 677 -25.42 58.56 -34.80
N ASP A 678 -26.72 58.55 -35.06
CA ASP A 678 -27.73 58.27 -34.03
C ASP A 678 -27.62 56.81 -33.55
N LYS A 679 -27.40 55.86 -34.47
CA LYS A 679 -27.11 54.46 -34.12
C LYS A 679 -25.83 54.32 -33.31
N TYR A 680 -24.78 55.04 -33.69
CA TYR A 680 -23.54 55.09 -32.93
C TYR A 680 -23.74 55.69 -31.53
N SER A 681 -24.52 56.77 -31.40
CA SER A 681 -24.77 57.46 -30.12
C SER A 681 -25.50 56.56 -29.13
N ILE A 682 -26.38 55.67 -29.61
CA ILE A 682 -27.02 54.65 -28.77
C ILE A 682 -25.97 53.66 -28.24
N ILE A 683 -25.10 53.13 -29.09
CA ILE A 683 -24.04 52.19 -28.68
C ILE A 683 -23.00 52.86 -27.77
N GLU A 684 -22.62 54.11 -28.06
CA GLU A 684 -21.74 54.90 -27.18
C GLU A 684 -22.39 55.14 -25.82
N GLY A 685 -23.70 55.45 -25.78
CA GLY A 685 -24.46 55.62 -24.55
C GLY A 685 -24.45 54.39 -23.64
N TYR A 686 -24.49 53.19 -24.23
CA TYR A 686 -24.34 51.94 -23.49
C TYR A 686 -22.91 51.73 -22.96
N LEU A 687 -21.90 51.98 -23.79
CA LEU A 687 -20.50 51.65 -23.47
C LEU A 687 -19.81 52.70 -22.58
N LYS A 688 -20.32 53.93 -22.51
CA LYS A 688 -19.75 55.03 -21.68
C LYS A 688 -20.02 54.86 -20.18
N ASN A 689 -20.99 54.02 -19.82
CA ASN A 689 -21.38 53.75 -18.44
C ASN A 689 -20.75 52.47 -17.86
N ASP A 690 -19.92 51.74 -18.64
CA ASP A 690 -19.19 50.54 -18.19
C ASP A 690 -17.69 50.85 -18.03
N GLU A 691 -17.22 50.88 -16.78
CA GLU A 691 -15.84 51.25 -16.41
C GLU A 691 -14.77 50.23 -16.91
N TYR A 692 -15.15 48.99 -17.22
CA TYR A 692 -14.24 47.88 -17.49
C TYR A 692 -13.93 47.66 -18.98
N LEU A 693 -14.78 48.10 -19.90
CA LEU A 693 -14.61 47.93 -21.37
C LEU A 693 -13.69 48.97 -22.05
N SER A 694 -12.92 49.67 -21.23
CA SER A 694 -12.25 50.94 -21.52
C SER A 694 -11.14 50.87 -22.58
N SER A 695 -10.42 49.77 -22.80
CA SER A 695 -9.20 49.79 -23.63
C SER A 695 -9.44 49.54 -25.13
N LEU A 696 -10.27 48.55 -25.49
CA LEU A 696 -10.55 48.20 -26.89
C LEU A 696 -11.58 49.16 -27.51
N PHE A 697 -12.56 49.60 -26.71
CA PHE A 697 -13.54 50.61 -27.11
C PHE A 697 -12.87 51.96 -27.42
N LYS A 698 -11.85 52.38 -26.64
CA LYS A 698 -11.08 53.60 -26.92
C LYS A 698 -10.40 53.58 -28.30
N GLN A 699 -9.91 52.41 -28.75
CA GLN A 699 -9.30 52.28 -30.08
C GLN A 699 -10.33 52.38 -31.20
N ASN A 700 -11.46 51.68 -31.10
CA ASN A 700 -12.49 51.71 -32.14
C ASN A 700 -13.24 53.05 -32.17
N ARG A 701 -13.47 53.67 -31.01
CA ARG A 701 -14.02 55.03 -30.91
C ARG A 701 -13.12 56.05 -31.60
N PHE A 702 -11.80 55.98 -31.39
CA PHE A 702 -10.87 56.86 -32.07
C PHE A 702 -10.95 56.70 -33.60
N LYS A 703 -11.10 55.46 -34.09
CA LYS A 703 -11.30 55.19 -35.52
C LYS A 703 -12.61 55.80 -36.04
N TRP A 704 -13.72 55.59 -35.32
CA TRP A 704 -15.01 56.17 -35.66
C TRP A 704 -14.98 57.70 -35.68
N ASP A 705 -14.52 58.34 -34.60
CA ASP A 705 -14.48 59.80 -34.46
C ASP A 705 -13.63 60.42 -35.59
N THR A 706 -12.52 59.77 -35.97
CA THR A 706 -11.66 60.20 -37.08
C THR A 706 -12.38 60.08 -38.43
N ALA A 707 -12.97 58.92 -38.73
CA ALA A 707 -13.67 58.67 -39.99
C ALA A 707 -14.94 59.53 -40.11
N TYR A 708 -15.70 59.69 -39.03
CA TYR A 708 -16.90 60.52 -38.99
C TYR A 708 -16.56 61.99 -39.21
N THR A 709 -15.48 62.49 -38.59
CA THR A 709 -14.99 63.85 -38.82
C THR A 709 -14.59 64.05 -40.28
N GLU A 710 -14.00 63.04 -40.91
CA GLU A 710 -13.66 63.08 -42.34
C GLU A 710 -14.91 63.07 -43.24
N ALA A 711 -15.88 62.20 -42.97
CA ALA A 711 -17.19 62.18 -43.65
C ALA A 711 -17.91 63.53 -43.54
N TYR A 712 -17.93 64.09 -42.33
CA TYR A 712 -18.56 65.36 -42.03
C TYR A 712 -17.85 66.52 -42.74
N ARG A 713 -16.50 66.55 -42.78
CA ARG A 713 -15.71 67.54 -43.53
C ARG A 713 -15.91 67.44 -45.04
N LEU A 714 -16.06 66.23 -45.58
CA LEU A 714 -16.33 66.04 -47.02
C LEU A 714 -17.72 66.57 -47.40
N LEU A 715 -18.71 66.44 -46.51
CA LEU A 715 -20.06 67.02 -46.67
C LEU A 715 -20.16 68.49 -46.22
N ASN A 716 -19.16 69.01 -45.50
CA ASN A 716 -19.04 70.39 -45.00
C ASN A 716 -17.61 70.92 -45.19
N PRO A 717 -17.13 71.14 -46.43
CA PRO A 717 -15.77 71.58 -46.66
C PRO A 717 -15.53 72.98 -46.08
N ILE A 718 -14.77 73.07 -44.99
CA ILE A 718 -14.33 74.34 -44.39
C ILE A 718 -13.15 74.87 -45.19
N TRP A 719 -13.33 75.98 -45.89
CA TRP A 719 -12.26 76.72 -46.57
C TRP A 719 -11.44 77.44 -45.51
N ALA A 720 -10.11 77.32 -45.57
CA ALA A 720 -9.19 77.78 -44.54
C ALA A 720 -9.37 79.27 -44.22
N SER A 721 -9.59 79.59 -42.94
CA SER A 721 -9.19 80.87 -42.37
C SER A 721 -8.22 80.62 -41.22
N SER A 722 -7.09 81.31 -41.31
CA SER A 722 -6.07 81.48 -40.29
C SER A 722 -6.66 82.10 -39.03
N GLU A 723 -6.55 81.43 -37.87
CA GLU A 723 -6.20 82.04 -36.57
C GLU A 723 -6.35 81.05 -35.40
N SER A 724 -5.49 81.22 -34.40
CA SER A 724 -5.42 80.58 -33.07
C SER A 724 -4.70 79.23 -32.95
N ILE A 725 -3.38 79.31 -33.12
CA ILE A 725 -2.41 78.48 -32.37
C ILE A 725 -2.25 79.13 -30.98
N GLU A 726 -2.42 78.33 -29.93
CA GLU A 726 -2.05 78.48 -28.50
C GLU A 726 -3.25 78.16 -27.60
N THR A 727 -3.42 76.91 -27.16
CA THR A 727 -2.78 76.42 -25.92
C THR A 727 -2.88 74.88 -25.82
N ASN A 728 -1.73 74.20 -25.86
CA ASN A 728 -1.34 73.04 -25.04
C ASN A 728 -0.20 72.27 -25.73
N ARG A 729 1.04 72.63 -25.35
CA ARG A 729 2.26 71.88 -25.63
C ARG A 729 2.21 70.56 -24.87
N GLY A 730 2.30 69.43 -25.58
CA GLY A 730 2.41 68.13 -24.91
C GLY A 730 2.41 66.86 -25.76
N VAL A 731 2.86 66.87 -27.02
CA VAL A 731 3.15 65.60 -27.74
C VAL A 731 4.50 65.69 -28.45
N SER A 732 5.43 64.84 -28.02
CA SER A 732 6.82 64.79 -28.45
C SER A 732 6.99 64.46 -29.94
N ILE A 733 7.86 65.22 -30.60
CA ILE A 733 8.40 65.00 -31.96
C ILE A 733 9.00 63.58 -32.15
N ASN A 734 9.29 62.85 -31.06
CA ASN A 734 9.74 61.46 -31.11
C ASN A 734 8.65 60.46 -31.51
N THR A 735 7.37 60.81 -31.36
CA THR A 735 6.25 59.95 -31.73
C THR A 735 6.10 59.88 -33.25
N PHE A 736 6.27 61.01 -33.94
CA PHE A 736 6.16 61.14 -35.41
C PHE A 736 7.32 60.44 -36.17
N LYS A 737 8.54 60.45 -35.61
CA LYS A 737 9.70 59.74 -36.19
C LYS A 737 9.65 58.21 -35.95
N ARG A 738 9.00 57.73 -34.87
CA ARG A 738 8.86 56.29 -34.57
C ARG A 738 7.81 55.60 -35.45
N THR A 739 6.66 56.22 -35.69
CA THR A 739 5.60 55.66 -36.57
C THR A 739 6.08 55.49 -38.01
N HIS A 740 6.82 56.45 -38.56
CA HIS A 740 7.34 56.34 -39.93
C HIS A 740 8.36 55.19 -40.12
N ARG A 741 9.15 54.85 -39.09
CA ARG A 741 10.14 53.75 -39.15
C ARG A 741 9.47 52.37 -39.08
N VAL A 742 8.43 52.24 -38.25
CA VAL A 742 7.66 51.00 -38.10
C VAL A 742 6.89 50.68 -39.40
N THR A 743 6.25 51.68 -40.00
CA THR A 743 5.48 51.45 -41.24
C THR A 743 6.37 51.17 -42.47
N ARG A 744 7.59 51.74 -42.54
CA ARG A 744 8.56 51.37 -43.58
C ARG A 744 9.05 49.93 -43.43
N SER A 745 9.29 49.48 -42.20
CA SER A 745 9.67 48.08 -41.90
C SER A 745 8.56 47.09 -42.24
N HIS A 746 7.31 47.44 -41.91
CA HIS A 746 6.13 46.66 -42.27
C HIS A 746 5.99 46.54 -43.80
N ASN A 747 6.04 47.66 -44.53
CA ASN A 747 5.94 47.65 -45.99
C ASN A 747 7.08 46.85 -46.66
N ALA A 748 8.32 46.92 -46.15
CA ALA A 748 9.43 46.12 -46.68
C ALA A 748 9.19 44.60 -46.51
N THR A 749 8.61 44.20 -45.37
CA THR A 749 8.28 42.81 -45.06
C THR A 749 7.15 42.30 -45.96
N VAL A 750 6.09 43.10 -46.11
CA VAL A 750 4.95 42.77 -46.98
C VAL A 750 5.38 42.68 -48.45
N LEU A 751 6.25 43.58 -48.94
CA LEU A 751 6.78 43.51 -50.31
C LEU A 751 7.62 42.26 -50.57
N LYS A 752 8.37 41.77 -49.58
CA LYS A 752 9.12 40.53 -49.68
C LYS A 752 8.17 39.33 -49.82
N MET A 753 7.07 39.30 -49.08
CA MET A 753 6.04 38.25 -49.16
C MET A 753 5.36 38.25 -50.53
N ILE A 754 4.92 39.43 -51.00
CA ILE A 754 4.34 39.63 -52.34
C ILE A 754 5.26 39.08 -53.43
N ARG A 755 6.57 39.35 -53.36
CA ARG A 755 7.54 38.87 -54.36
C ARG A 755 7.73 37.35 -54.32
N VAL A 756 7.72 36.74 -53.14
CA VAL A 756 7.81 35.28 -52.98
C VAL A 756 6.57 34.60 -53.58
N GLU A 757 5.39 35.13 -53.31
CA GLU A 757 4.13 34.61 -53.84
C GLU A 757 4.03 34.77 -55.35
N GLN A 758 4.50 35.89 -55.91
CA GLN A 758 4.62 36.10 -57.36
C GLN A 758 5.47 35.05 -58.04
N ASN A 759 6.63 34.73 -57.47
CA ASN A 759 7.53 33.72 -58.04
C ASN A 759 6.89 32.33 -58.01
N LYS A 760 6.17 31.99 -56.94
CA LYS A 760 5.43 30.73 -56.83
C LYS A 760 4.29 30.65 -57.84
N ILE A 761 3.52 31.74 -58.01
CA ILE A 761 2.46 31.83 -59.02
C ILE A 761 3.05 31.64 -60.42
N ARG A 762 4.16 32.32 -60.74
CA ARG A 762 4.82 32.20 -62.04
C ARG A 762 5.31 30.77 -62.32
N ALA A 763 5.90 30.10 -61.33
CA ALA A 763 6.35 28.71 -61.47
C ALA A 763 5.18 27.75 -61.73
N LEU A 764 4.05 27.95 -61.05
CA LEU A 764 2.84 27.17 -61.27
C LEU A 764 2.20 27.45 -62.63
N CYS A 765 2.15 28.71 -63.07
CA CYS A 765 1.69 29.07 -64.41
C CYS A 765 2.52 28.37 -65.50
N ASN A 766 3.85 28.41 -65.39
CA ASN A 766 4.73 27.75 -66.36
C ASN A 766 4.54 26.22 -66.39
N ALA A 767 4.23 25.60 -65.26
CA ALA A 767 3.95 24.16 -65.17
C ALA A 767 2.61 23.76 -65.82
N ILE A 768 1.68 24.72 -65.99
CA ILE A 768 0.40 24.50 -66.68
C ILE A 768 0.62 24.48 -68.20
N ASP A 769 1.59 25.22 -68.72
CA ASP A 769 1.89 25.29 -70.16
C ASP A 769 2.71 24.07 -70.66
N ASP A 770 3.18 23.19 -69.76
CA ASP A 770 3.83 21.94 -70.16
C ASP A 770 2.80 20.94 -70.73
N SER A 771 3.03 20.53 -71.98
CA SER A 771 2.16 19.60 -72.73
C SER A 771 2.08 18.21 -72.10
N LYS A 772 3.05 17.83 -71.25
CA LYS A 772 3.14 16.50 -70.62
C LYS A 772 2.42 16.40 -69.26
N THR A 773 1.76 17.47 -68.80
CA THR A 773 1.13 17.50 -67.48
C THR A 773 -0.22 16.77 -67.48
N THR A 774 -0.32 15.66 -66.75
CA THR A 774 -1.54 14.84 -66.60
C THR A 774 -2.69 15.57 -65.89
N ALA A 775 -3.95 15.18 -66.15
CA ALA A 775 -5.16 15.77 -65.55
C ALA A 775 -5.15 15.83 -64.00
N SER A 776 -4.66 14.77 -63.35
CA SER A 776 -4.50 14.71 -61.89
C SER A 776 -3.53 15.80 -61.36
N LYS A 777 -2.38 15.95 -62.03
CA LYS A 777 -1.41 17.01 -61.69
C LYS A 777 -1.96 18.41 -61.97
N LEU A 778 -2.73 18.61 -63.05
CA LEU A 778 -3.38 19.89 -63.34
C LEU A 778 -4.41 20.27 -62.26
N LYS A 779 -5.20 19.31 -61.73
CA LYS A 779 -6.12 19.56 -60.60
C LYS A 779 -5.37 20.01 -59.33
N GLY A 780 -4.24 19.37 -59.03
CA GLY A 780 -3.38 19.76 -57.91
C GLY A 780 -2.73 21.14 -58.09
N ILE A 781 -2.24 21.44 -59.29
CA ILE A 781 -1.67 22.76 -59.63
C ILE A 781 -2.73 23.85 -59.50
N ARG A 782 -3.98 23.62 -59.97
CA ARG A 782 -5.11 24.55 -59.83
C ARG A 782 -5.43 24.86 -58.36
N LEU A 783 -5.52 23.84 -57.50
CA LEU A 783 -5.78 24.02 -56.07
C LEU A 783 -4.68 24.87 -55.40
N ASN A 784 -3.41 24.60 -55.71
CA ASN A 784 -2.28 25.37 -55.17
C ASN A 784 -2.24 26.79 -55.70
N LEU A 785 -2.52 27.00 -56.99
CA LEU A 785 -2.61 28.33 -57.59
C LEU A 785 -3.73 29.15 -56.93
N ASN A 786 -4.85 28.52 -56.56
CA ASN A 786 -5.95 29.17 -55.86
C ASN A 786 -5.57 29.68 -54.47
N GLY A 787 -4.90 28.84 -53.69
CA GLY A 787 -4.45 29.20 -52.35
C GLY A 787 -3.40 30.31 -52.39
N ILE A 788 -2.36 30.14 -53.21
CA ILE A 788 -1.25 31.10 -53.27
C ILE A 788 -1.70 32.45 -53.85
N PHE A 789 -2.63 32.46 -54.80
CA PHE A 789 -3.19 33.71 -55.32
C PHE A 789 -4.13 34.42 -54.33
N GLY A 790 -4.88 33.66 -53.53
CA GLY A 790 -5.64 34.22 -52.40
C GLY A 790 -4.72 34.93 -51.42
N GLN A 791 -3.61 34.28 -51.06
CA GLN A 791 -2.61 34.86 -50.15
C GLN A 791 -1.94 36.11 -50.76
N PHE A 792 -1.58 36.07 -52.05
CA PHE A 792 -1.04 37.21 -52.78
C PHE A 792 -1.95 38.44 -52.73
N LYS A 793 -3.27 38.27 -52.90
CA LYS A 793 -4.23 39.39 -52.81
C LYS A 793 -4.32 39.96 -51.40
N ILE A 794 -4.26 39.11 -50.39
CA ILE A 794 -4.27 39.54 -48.98
C ILE A 794 -3.01 40.36 -48.68
N SER A 795 -1.84 39.88 -49.08
CA SER A 795 -0.56 40.57 -48.87
C SER A 795 -0.47 41.90 -49.63
N VAL A 796 -1.05 42.00 -50.83
CA VAL A 796 -1.15 43.28 -51.56
C VAL A 796 -2.09 44.27 -50.86
N LYS A 797 -3.23 43.80 -50.32
CA LYS A 797 -4.16 44.65 -49.57
C LYS A 797 -3.59 45.14 -48.24
N SER A 798 -2.71 44.36 -47.61
CA SER A 798 -2.01 44.76 -46.38
C SER A 798 -0.88 45.76 -46.60
N LEU A 799 -0.53 46.08 -47.85
CA LEU A 799 0.54 47.03 -48.15
C LEU A 799 0.04 48.48 -47.94
N ASN A 800 0.65 49.22 -47.02
CA ASN A 800 0.29 50.62 -46.80
C ASN A 800 0.87 51.51 -47.91
N LYS A 801 0.09 51.70 -48.98
CA LYS A 801 0.52 52.44 -50.17
C LYS A 801 0.81 53.91 -49.90
N GLU A 802 0.22 54.55 -48.89
CA GLU A 802 0.41 55.98 -48.62
C GLU A 802 1.85 56.34 -48.25
N HIS A 803 2.58 55.40 -47.64
CA HIS A 803 3.98 55.60 -47.23
C HIS A 803 5.02 55.09 -48.24
N LEU A 804 4.59 54.75 -49.45
CA LEU A 804 5.46 54.49 -50.59
C LEU A 804 5.59 55.76 -51.44
N ASN A 805 6.76 56.00 -52.02
CA ASN A 805 6.88 57.09 -52.98
C ASN A 805 6.05 56.77 -54.25
N THR A 806 5.69 57.82 -54.97
CA THR A 806 4.80 57.75 -56.14
C THR A 806 5.31 56.78 -57.21
N THR A 807 6.64 56.69 -57.39
CA THR A 807 7.30 55.73 -58.29
C THR A 807 7.08 54.28 -57.84
N SER A 808 7.27 53.98 -56.55
CA SER A 808 7.09 52.64 -55.99
C SER A 808 5.64 52.17 -56.07
N LYS A 809 4.67 53.05 -55.80
CA LYS A 809 3.24 52.73 -55.95
C LYS A 809 2.90 52.30 -57.38
N ARG A 810 3.34 53.09 -58.37
CA ARG A 810 3.12 52.77 -59.80
C ARG A 810 3.74 51.43 -60.20
N VAL A 811 4.97 51.14 -59.75
CA VAL A 811 5.65 49.86 -60.05
C VAL A 811 4.90 48.69 -59.41
N ILE A 812 4.45 48.83 -58.16
CA ILE A 812 3.72 47.77 -57.46
C ILE A 812 2.34 47.52 -58.09
N ASP A 813 1.60 48.58 -58.42
CA ASP A 813 0.29 48.45 -59.07
C ASP A 813 0.41 47.78 -60.44
N LYS A 814 1.44 48.15 -61.23
CA LYS A 814 1.74 47.48 -62.50
C LYS A 814 2.01 45.98 -62.30
N VAL A 815 2.88 45.64 -61.36
CA VAL A 815 3.27 44.25 -61.09
C VAL A 815 2.11 43.41 -60.53
N VAL A 816 1.26 44.00 -59.69
CA VAL A 816 0.06 43.34 -59.15
C VAL A 816 -0.94 43.05 -60.25
N ASN A 817 -1.18 44.01 -61.15
CA ASN A 817 -2.08 43.81 -62.28
C ASN A 817 -1.55 42.72 -63.23
N GLU A 818 -0.26 42.77 -63.60
CA GLU A 818 0.36 41.74 -64.45
C GLU A 818 0.27 40.34 -63.83
N THR A 819 0.53 40.21 -62.53
CA THR A 819 0.46 38.92 -61.83
C THR A 819 -0.98 38.40 -61.72
N THR A 820 -1.93 39.30 -61.48
CA THR A 820 -3.36 38.97 -61.38
C THR A 820 -3.90 38.46 -62.70
N THR A 821 -3.61 39.15 -63.80
CA THR A 821 -4.03 38.73 -65.14
C THR A 821 -3.43 37.38 -65.51
N LYS A 822 -2.13 37.17 -65.26
CA LYS A 822 -1.47 35.87 -65.52
C LYS A 822 -2.10 34.71 -64.74
N CYS A 823 -2.43 34.95 -63.47
CA CYS A 823 -3.02 33.91 -62.61
C CYS A 823 -4.45 33.55 -63.04
N LEU A 824 -5.25 34.53 -63.48
CA LEU A 824 -6.60 34.29 -63.99
C LEU A 824 -6.57 33.52 -65.32
N ASN A 825 -5.68 33.89 -66.24
CA ASN A 825 -5.53 33.17 -67.52
C ASN A 825 -5.07 31.72 -67.30
N ALA A 826 -4.12 31.49 -66.39
CA ALA A 826 -3.64 30.15 -66.07
C ALA A 826 -4.72 29.28 -65.38
N ARG A 827 -5.56 29.88 -64.53
CA ARG A 827 -6.73 29.19 -63.96
C ARG A 827 -7.71 28.74 -65.03
N GLN A 828 -7.99 29.60 -66.01
CA GLN A 828 -8.89 29.27 -67.11
C GLN A 828 -8.30 28.13 -67.97
N SER A 829 -7.04 28.24 -68.38
CA SER A 829 -6.33 27.19 -69.13
C SER A 829 -6.31 25.84 -68.39
N CYS A 830 -6.14 25.85 -67.07
CA CYS A 830 -6.27 24.65 -66.23
C CYS A 830 -7.66 24.02 -66.31
N ASN A 831 -8.72 24.83 -66.25
CA ASN A 831 -10.10 24.33 -66.31
C ASN A 831 -10.38 23.69 -67.66
N ASP A 832 -10.04 24.40 -68.74
CA ASP A 832 -10.28 23.95 -70.10
C ASP A 832 -9.52 22.64 -70.40
N ARG A 833 -8.26 22.50 -69.96
CA ARG A 833 -7.46 21.27 -70.13
C ARG A 833 -7.93 20.11 -69.26
N ILE A 834 -8.42 20.38 -68.04
CA ILE A 834 -8.97 19.35 -67.16
C ILE A 834 -10.30 18.82 -67.72
N GLU A 835 -11.14 19.68 -68.29
CA GLU A 835 -12.40 19.29 -68.92
C GLU A 835 -12.18 18.50 -70.21
N ASN A 836 -11.23 18.91 -71.06
CA ASN A 836 -10.88 18.19 -72.30
C ASN A 836 -10.25 16.80 -72.04
N HIS A 837 -9.67 16.55 -70.86
CA HIS A 837 -9.18 15.21 -70.47
C HIS A 837 -10.28 14.29 -69.89
N ASN A 838 -11.48 14.81 -69.59
CA ASN A 838 -12.60 14.02 -69.05
C ASN A 838 -13.72 13.78 -70.09
N GLN A 839 -13.55 14.18 -71.34
CA GLN A 839 -14.44 13.75 -72.43
C GLN A 839 -14.03 12.34 -72.89
N PRO A 840 -14.96 11.37 -72.99
CA PRO A 840 -14.65 10.06 -73.53
C PRO A 840 -14.28 10.18 -75.01
N VAL A 841 -13.21 9.50 -75.43
CA VAL A 841 -12.89 9.28 -76.86
C VAL A 841 -13.92 8.35 -77.47
#